data_AF-A0AA97JNH3-F1
#
_entry.id   AF-A0AA97JNH3-F1
#
_cell.length_a   1.000
_cell.length_b   1.000
_cell.length_c   1.000
_cell.angle_alpha   90.00
_cell.angle_beta   90.00
_cell.angle_gamma   90.00
#
_symmetry.space_group_name_H-M   'P 1'
#
loop_
_entity.id
_entity.type
_entity.pdbx_description
1 polymer ?
#
loop_
_entity_poly.entity_id
_entity_poly.type
_entity_poly.pdbx_seq_one_letter_code
_entity_poly.pdbx_strand_id
1 'polypeptide(L)'
;MDFYDPQTLGVMVFGGFMLVSALGIFLVSTFSMKETSYEEALAKQRKELEKASQHKVERKKKEKPAEKKGKAKRRDEKPNGGLLELDQGLAASVGPQEMSPEPTSDVDPPGFEQPVSVVSPPPPPPPLEKEKHSVSPLDKKKKEKRGAKAEQTPSPAVSSLPMAVSQVQASEVLPKEGPGGPALPPAGAHQNAPLTDSVAVKKPEVPRNQEELKQDGASKKKTIAKKKKEPTTADADNVLYLPYKTLVSTIHSMAFGEGEAQQLIEILAETAGSPQDVWHREVAAEKAKVHVAENQLKEQLLAHEQERAALQTRMQASYQDHVTETQQLQGKIRTLQEQLENGPNNQLARLQQENSILRDALNQATSQTESKQNTELAKLRQECSKLSKELTENVELLQQAEEQRKALETRVVAYEGQICQLEQSHKEQESPLQKRLEEVSKDLCKSQVNYQSLQAELDKTKEQQSALAELESQLLGSKLELKNKLEEVDSLQAKLSEAATKNVQFAERVQLLEGLLEASQAREAEKGQEEANQAEERLLQLRLQESMAQISTLEKEAAELNNTVEQLKVKNNDLREKNWEAMEAVASAEKACEEKLLSSTRAKETLEQQLGAVQAQTKEALSSLLPRVMSDGQQGYDEWLQQFKEKALEALQQKKSTVTESDLALSLRESDEARHTLQAECDQYRTILAETERMLKDLQKSVEEEEQVWKVKLTASEEALQKSQNQTKCLEEDVEKLKAELQNADKLKEYTSLLEAQLENHLVTANSERQNYTQKVEALGQLLSESQEQLDAAKAEALKENQEFAQLKAQLDQTEVNLHNERVLRETLASELEEAQSSLCVLQTELEKQRLDGTVPTSAQEDTLQLQEKLEKEKKLSKDLGCAATKLKELLQVTQEQLAKEREAVLKLQEQLQERGENEDSSKEGTSV
;
A
#
# COMPACT_ATOMS: atom_id res chain seq x y z
N MET A 1 -19.89 -43.81 16.15
CA MET A 1 -18.46 -43.46 16.20
C MET A 1 -17.77 -44.40 15.24
N ASP A 2 -17.56 -43.90 14.04
CA ASP A 2 -17.27 -44.73 12.88
C ASP A 2 -15.78 -44.59 12.60
N PHE A 3 -15.01 -45.62 12.98
CA PHE A 3 -13.55 -45.64 12.96
C PHE A 3 -12.93 -45.65 11.54
N TYR A 4 -13.72 -45.31 10.52
CA TYR A 4 -13.36 -45.30 9.10
C TYR A 4 -13.60 -43.94 8.42
N ASP A 5 -13.85 -42.86 9.18
CA ASP A 5 -13.71 -41.50 8.66
C ASP A 5 -12.21 -41.20 8.37
N PRO A 6 -11.85 -40.84 7.11
CA PRO A 6 -10.46 -40.54 6.76
C PRO A 6 -9.91 -39.29 7.47
N GLN A 7 -10.74 -38.34 7.92
CA GLN A 7 -10.25 -37.19 8.69
C GLN A 7 -9.82 -37.63 10.10
N THR A 8 -10.68 -38.39 10.80
CA THR A 8 -10.37 -39.01 12.10
C THR A 8 -9.14 -39.91 12.02
N LEU A 9 -9.02 -40.74 10.97
CA LEU A 9 -7.83 -41.58 10.77
C LEU A 9 -6.56 -40.73 10.54
N GLY A 10 -6.66 -39.67 9.72
CA GLY A 10 -5.56 -38.73 9.49
C GLY A 10 -5.08 -38.04 10.78
N VAL A 11 -6.01 -37.59 11.62
CA VAL A 11 -5.70 -37.00 12.94
C VAL A 11 -5.06 -38.03 13.88
N MET A 12 -5.51 -39.29 13.85
CA MET A 12 -4.93 -40.36 14.67
C MET A 12 -3.48 -40.69 14.26
N VAL A 13 -3.21 -40.74 12.94
CA VAL A 13 -1.87 -40.97 12.41
C VAL A 13 -0.94 -39.79 12.67
N PHE A 14 -1.38 -38.55 12.44
CA PHE A 14 -0.59 -37.36 12.78
C PHE A 14 -0.33 -37.24 14.29
N GLY A 15 -1.33 -37.51 15.12
CA GLY A 15 -1.18 -37.55 16.58
C GLY A 15 -0.17 -38.60 17.03
N GLY A 16 -0.23 -39.80 16.46
CA GLY A 16 0.77 -40.85 16.69
C GLY A 16 2.18 -40.43 16.26
N PHE A 17 2.35 -39.85 15.08
CA PHE A 17 3.65 -39.41 14.57
C PHE A 17 4.24 -38.26 15.40
N MET A 18 3.41 -37.30 15.82
CA MET A 18 3.78 -36.22 16.74
C MET A 18 4.22 -36.77 18.11
N LEU A 19 3.50 -37.77 18.65
CA LEU A 19 3.80 -38.33 19.96
C LEU A 19 5.07 -39.20 19.94
N VAL A 20 5.31 -39.96 18.86
CA VAL A 20 6.58 -40.65 18.61
C VAL A 20 7.73 -39.66 18.41
N SER A 21 7.52 -38.56 17.70
CA SER A 21 8.52 -37.50 17.52
C SER A 21 8.86 -36.81 18.85
N ALA A 22 7.85 -36.54 19.68
CA ALA A 22 8.05 -35.99 21.03
C ALA A 22 8.82 -36.96 21.95
N LEU A 23 8.51 -38.26 21.91
CA LEU A 23 9.31 -39.28 22.60
C LEU A 23 10.75 -39.35 22.06
N GLY A 24 10.95 -39.24 20.75
CA GLY A 24 12.28 -39.20 20.14
C GLY A 24 13.11 -38.01 20.64
N ILE A 25 12.53 -36.80 20.62
CA ILE A 25 13.16 -35.58 21.14
C ILE A 25 13.43 -35.70 22.64
N PHE A 26 12.51 -36.27 23.43
CA PHE A 26 12.69 -36.49 24.86
C PHE A 26 13.80 -37.52 25.18
N LEU A 27 13.87 -38.62 24.41
CA LEU A 27 14.92 -39.64 24.56
C LEU A 27 16.29 -39.09 24.16
N VAL A 28 16.39 -38.35 23.06
CA VAL A 28 17.62 -37.63 22.69
C VAL A 28 18.00 -36.63 23.77
N SER A 29 17.06 -35.80 24.26
CA SER A 29 17.32 -34.79 25.31
C SER A 29 17.77 -35.42 26.64
N THR A 30 17.24 -36.59 27.01
CA THR A 30 17.63 -37.30 28.24
C THR A 30 18.95 -38.07 28.11
N PHE A 31 19.32 -38.56 26.91
CA PHE A 31 20.63 -39.17 26.66
C PHE A 31 21.75 -38.14 26.44
N SER A 32 21.47 -37.00 25.80
CA SER A 32 22.47 -35.94 25.53
C SER A 32 23.00 -35.24 26.79
N MET A 33 22.44 -35.52 27.97
CA MET A 33 22.85 -34.89 29.23
C MET A 33 24.14 -35.48 29.85
N LYS A 34 24.96 -36.20 29.08
CA LYS A 34 26.19 -36.84 29.57
C LYS A 34 27.37 -36.91 28.59
N GLU A 35 27.39 -36.05 27.57
CA GLU A 35 28.52 -35.95 26.63
C GLU A 35 29.25 -34.61 26.75
N THR A 36 30.54 -34.59 26.42
CA THR A 36 31.47 -33.50 26.74
C THR A 36 31.11 -32.19 26.05
N SER A 37 31.20 -31.07 26.77
CA SER A 37 30.93 -29.73 26.22
C SER A 37 31.82 -29.40 25.03
N TYR A 38 31.34 -28.59 24.09
CA TYR A 38 32.11 -28.12 22.93
C TYR A 38 33.37 -27.34 23.34
N GLU A 39 33.32 -26.65 24.49
CA GLU A 39 34.49 -26.05 25.17
C GLU A 39 35.54 -27.09 25.57
N GLU A 40 35.11 -28.23 26.11
CA GLU A 40 36.00 -29.32 26.53
C GLU A 40 36.63 -30.01 25.32
N ALA A 41 35.87 -30.18 24.22
CA ALA A 41 36.39 -30.67 22.95
C ALA A 41 37.48 -29.75 22.37
N LEU A 42 37.25 -28.43 22.36
CA LEU A 42 38.24 -27.43 21.92
C LEU A 42 39.46 -27.36 22.85
N ALA A 43 39.27 -27.48 24.17
CA ALA A 43 40.38 -27.56 25.13
C ALA A 43 41.22 -28.83 24.93
N LYS A 44 40.58 -29.97 24.65
CA LYS A 44 41.23 -31.24 24.35
C LYS A 44 41.99 -31.18 23.03
N GLN A 45 41.41 -30.59 21.98
CA GLN A 45 42.07 -30.38 20.69
C GLN A 45 43.29 -29.45 20.81
N ARG A 46 43.21 -28.34 21.57
CA ARG A 46 44.36 -27.48 21.87
C ARG A 46 45.47 -28.25 22.60
N LYS A 47 45.10 -29.06 23.59
CA LYS A 47 46.03 -29.89 24.39
C LYS A 47 46.64 -31.07 23.59
N GLU A 48 45.98 -31.53 22.52
CA GLU A 48 46.59 -32.47 21.57
C GLU A 48 47.48 -31.78 20.54
N LEU A 49 47.14 -30.57 20.07
CA LEU A 49 48.00 -29.77 19.20
C LEU A 49 49.33 -29.42 19.89
N GLU A 50 49.26 -29.04 21.17
CA GLU A 50 50.42 -28.75 22.02
C GLU A 50 51.32 -29.99 22.23
N LYS A 51 50.72 -31.16 22.48
CA LYS A 51 51.46 -32.45 22.54
C LYS A 51 52.08 -32.85 21.19
N ALA A 52 51.35 -32.64 20.09
CA ALA A 52 51.84 -32.94 18.74
C ALA A 52 53.00 -32.02 18.31
N SER A 53 53.01 -30.78 18.81
CA SER A 53 54.16 -29.86 18.71
C SER A 53 55.37 -30.40 19.46
N GLN A 54 55.24 -30.66 20.77
CA GLN A 54 56.34 -31.12 21.62
C GLN A 54 56.97 -32.44 21.11
N HIS A 55 56.16 -33.40 20.69
CA HIS A 55 56.65 -34.72 20.27
C HIS A 55 57.39 -34.74 18.91
N LYS A 56 57.41 -33.62 18.17
CA LYS A 56 58.29 -33.43 17.00
C LYS A 56 59.70 -32.97 17.35
N VAL A 57 59.93 -32.40 18.55
CA VAL A 57 61.24 -31.88 18.97
C VAL A 57 62.13 -32.97 19.57
N GLU A 58 61.55 -33.95 20.28
CA GLU A 58 62.33 -34.97 21.00
C GLU A 58 63.04 -36.00 20.10
N ARG A 59 62.55 -36.26 18.88
CA ARG A 59 63.02 -37.35 18.00
C ARG A 59 64.41 -37.11 17.35
N LYS A 60 65.22 -36.19 17.86
CA LYS A 60 66.56 -35.86 17.33
C LYS A 60 67.70 -35.83 18.34
N LYS A 61 67.55 -36.33 19.58
CA LYS A 61 68.62 -36.23 20.59
C LYS A 61 68.78 -37.40 21.58
N LYS A 62 69.13 -38.60 21.09
CA LYS A 62 69.88 -39.62 21.86
C LYS A 62 70.44 -40.76 21.00
N GLU A 63 71.75 -40.72 20.75
CA GLU A 63 72.64 -41.83 21.10
C GLU A 63 73.94 -41.25 21.70
N LYS A 64 74.72 -42.07 22.41
CA LYS A 64 75.78 -41.62 23.36
C LYS A 64 77.19 -41.83 22.78
N PRO A 65 78.24 -41.28 23.42
CA PRO A 65 78.88 -42.04 24.50
C PRO A 65 79.25 -41.21 25.75
N ALA A 66 79.79 -41.86 26.78
CA ALA A 66 80.37 -41.23 27.97
C ALA A 66 81.64 -42.00 28.41
N GLU A 67 82.65 -41.31 28.95
CA GLU A 67 83.97 -41.91 29.23
C GLU A 67 84.31 -42.15 30.72
N LYS A 68 84.65 -43.41 31.01
CA LYS A 68 85.84 -43.93 31.74
C LYS A 68 86.35 -43.23 33.01
N LYS A 69 86.51 -44.04 34.07
CA LYS A 69 87.72 -44.18 34.91
C LYS A 69 87.65 -45.53 35.67
N GLY A 70 88.67 -46.38 35.76
CA GLY A 70 89.99 -46.40 35.10
C GLY A 70 90.97 -47.45 35.70
N LYS A 71 92.23 -47.43 35.22
CA LYS A 71 93.47 -48.14 35.68
C LYS A 71 93.78 -49.59 35.22
N ALA A 72 95.08 -49.78 34.96
CA ALA A 72 95.91 -51.01 34.81
C ALA A 72 95.84 -51.80 33.47
N LYS A 73 96.95 -52.38 32.93
CA LYS A 73 98.42 -52.13 33.07
C LYS A 73 99.20 -52.90 31.97
N ARG A 74 100.31 -52.32 31.46
CA ARG A 74 101.22 -52.79 30.35
C ARG A 74 100.64 -52.54 28.93
N ARG A 75 101.40 -52.12 27.89
CA ARG A 75 102.73 -52.49 27.32
C ARG A 75 102.71 -53.88 26.64
N ASP A 76 103.01 -54.08 25.35
CA ASP A 76 103.45 -53.21 24.21
C ASP A 76 102.80 -53.73 22.88
N GLU A 77 103.13 -53.41 21.61
CA GLU A 77 104.21 -52.63 20.94
C GLU A 77 103.71 -52.07 19.55
N LYS A 78 104.56 -52.05 18.50
CA LYS A 78 104.34 -51.55 17.10
C LYS A 78 105.44 -52.11 16.16
N PRO A 79 105.41 -51.99 14.80
CA PRO A 79 104.32 -51.64 13.84
C PRO A 79 104.26 -52.62 12.61
N ASN A 80 103.66 -52.16 11.48
CA ASN A 80 103.57 -52.78 10.12
C ASN A 80 102.64 -54.01 9.95
N GLY A 81 102.01 -54.28 8.78
CA GLY A 81 101.77 -53.46 7.59
C GLY A 81 101.74 -54.23 6.24
N GLY A 82 100.71 -54.04 5.40
CA GLY A 82 100.71 -54.39 3.95
C GLY A 82 99.68 -55.42 3.44
N LEU A 83 99.52 -55.45 2.10
CA LEU A 83 98.56 -56.21 1.25
C LEU A 83 97.08 -55.78 1.38
N LEU A 84 96.29 -55.51 0.33
CA LEU A 84 96.34 -55.70 -1.15
C LEU A 84 96.30 -57.13 -1.72
N GLU A 85 95.37 -57.30 -2.67
CA GLU A 85 95.30 -58.23 -3.81
C GLU A 85 95.64 -59.73 -3.61
N LEU A 86 94.62 -60.57 -3.81
CA LEU A 86 94.72 -61.56 -4.89
C LEU A 86 93.37 -61.80 -5.60
N ASP A 87 93.39 -61.58 -6.91
CA ASP A 87 92.53 -62.14 -7.96
C ASP A 87 92.73 -63.69 -8.04
N GLN A 88 91.96 -64.55 -8.73
CA GLN A 88 90.70 -64.46 -9.47
C GLN A 88 90.18 -65.91 -9.67
N GLY A 89 88.90 -66.10 -10.03
CA GLY A 89 88.50 -67.15 -10.97
C GLY A 89 87.59 -68.29 -10.48
N LEU A 90 86.87 -68.86 -11.46
CA LEU A 90 85.86 -69.93 -11.41
C LEU A 90 84.54 -69.59 -10.66
N ALA A 91 83.35 -69.98 -11.14
CA ALA A 91 82.96 -70.40 -12.50
C ALA A 91 81.42 -70.34 -12.71
N ALA A 92 81.02 -70.10 -13.96
CA ALA A 92 79.75 -70.51 -14.61
C ALA A 92 78.36 -69.97 -14.15
N SER A 93 77.56 -69.59 -15.16
CA SER A 93 76.09 -69.73 -15.29
C SER A 93 75.13 -68.55 -14.97
N VAL A 94 74.77 -67.82 -16.05
CA VAL A 94 73.40 -67.39 -16.46
C VAL A 94 72.57 -66.38 -15.60
N GLY A 95 72.61 -65.11 -16.04
CA GLY A 95 71.46 -64.22 -16.32
C GLY A 95 70.77 -63.42 -15.17
N PRO A 96 69.98 -62.36 -15.48
CA PRO A 96 69.87 -61.56 -16.72
C PRO A 96 70.21 -60.04 -16.57
N GLN A 97 70.25 -59.29 -17.68
CA GLN A 97 70.56 -57.83 -17.78
C GLN A 97 69.26 -56.96 -17.75
N GLU A 98 69.18 -55.61 -17.86
CA GLU A 98 69.93 -54.50 -18.52
C GLU A 98 69.64 -53.15 -17.79
N MET A 99 70.28 -51.98 -17.99
CA MET A 99 71.60 -51.54 -18.51
C MET A 99 71.87 -50.07 -18.04
N SER A 100 73.12 -49.59 -18.12
CA SER A 100 73.62 -48.20 -17.89
C SER A 100 73.35 -47.27 -19.13
N PRO A 101 73.82 -46.00 -19.28
CA PRO A 101 74.74 -45.18 -18.44
C PRO A 101 74.46 -43.64 -18.33
N GLU A 102 75.39 -42.94 -17.67
CA GLU A 102 75.79 -41.51 -17.81
C GLU A 102 76.53 -41.25 -19.17
N PRO A 103 77.05 -40.04 -19.56
CA PRO A 103 77.09 -38.70 -18.92
C PRO A 103 76.91 -37.46 -19.88
N THR A 104 77.20 -36.25 -19.38
CA THR A 104 77.86 -35.06 -20.04
C THR A 104 77.32 -34.37 -21.32
N SER A 105 77.23 -33.02 -21.23
CA SER A 105 77.60 -31.98 -22.25
C SER A 105 76.81 -31.93 -23.59
N ASP A 106 76.69 -30.83 -24.34
CA ASP A 106 77.36 -29.51 -24.35
C ASP A 106 76.54 -28.45 -25.18
N VAL A 107 77.11 -27.27 -25.46
CA VAL A 107 76.74 -26.25 -26.50
C VAL A 107 75.73 -25.12 -26.17
N ASP A 108 76.15 -23.89 -26.54
CA ASP A 108 75.48 -22.57 -26.49
C ASP A 108 74.63 -22.26 -27.77
N PRO A 109 73.80 -21.19 -27.83
CA PRO A 109 72.86 -20.95 -28.94
C PRO A 109 73.50 -20.32 -30.19
N PRO A 110 73.04 -20.72 -31.39
CA PRO A 110 72.28 -19.81 -32.26
C PRO A 110 71.06 -20.52 -32.90
N GLY A 111 70.13 -19.88 -33.63
CA GLY A 111 69.99 -18.50 -34.11
C GLY A 111 69.41 -18.49 -35.54
N PHE A 112 68.89 -17.34 -36.02
CA PHE A 112 68.32 -17.08 -37.36
C PHE A 112 66.97 -17.79 -37.72
N GLU A 113 66.05 -17.18 -38.49
CA GLU A 113 65.67 -15.76 -38.61
C GLU A 113 64.31 -15.59 -39.35
N GLN A 114 63.53 -14.56 -38.95
CA GLN A 114 62.79 -13.55 -39.76
C GLN A 114 62.03 -13.90 -41.08
N PRO A 115 60.95 -13.14 -41.42
CA PRO A 115 61.15 -11.93 -42.23
C PRO A 115 60.23 -10.70 -41.97
N VAL A 116 60.89 -9.54 -41.80
CA VAL A 116 60.50 -8.13 -42.11
C VAL A 116 59.37 -7.38 -41.36
N SER A 117 59.58 -6.05 -41.32
CA SER A 117 58.73 -4.97 -40.79
C SER A 117 58.46 -3.92 -41.89
N VAL A 118 57.40 -3.10 -41.73
CA VAL A 118 57.21 -1.82 -42.44
C VAL A 118 56.70 -0.75 -41.44
N VAL A 119 57.00 0.53 -41.68
CA VAL A 119 57.05 1.60 -40.66
C VAL A 119 56.34 2.91 -41.08
N SER A 120 55.46 3.45 -40.21
CA SER A 120 55.02 4.88 -40.13
C SER A 120 54.24 5.48 -41.34
N PRO A 121 53.66 6.71 -41.28
CA PRO A 121 53.68 7.75 -40.21
C PRO A 121 52.30 8.36 -39.79
N PRO A 122 52.25 9.18 -38.71
CA PRO A 122 51.10 10.00 -38.30
C PRO A 122 51.19 11.49 -38.75
N PRO A 123 50.06 12.23 -38.76
CA PRO A 123 50.03 13.61 -38.20
C PRO A 123 48.64 13.97 -37.54
N PRO A 124 48.30 15.24 -37.21
CA PRO A 124 48.69 15.95 -35.98
C PRO A 124 47.48 16.54 -35.18
N PRO A 125 47.68 17.18 -34.00
CA PRO A 125 46.58 17.63 -33.11
C PRO A 125 46.25 19.13 -33.19
N PRO A 126 45.11 19.58 -32.62
CA PRO A 126 44.94 20.93 -32.08
C PRO A 126 45.34 21.02 -30.58
N PRO A 127 45.77 22.19 -30.04
CA PRO A 127 46.48 22.26 -28.76
C PRO A 127 45.90 23.25 -27.72
N LEU A 128 46.66 23.45 -26.62
CA LEU A 128 46.54 24.47 -25.56
C LEU A 128 45.44 24.18 -24.50
N GLU A 129 45.70 24.19 -23.19
CA GLU A 129 46.32 25.21 -22.29
C GLU A 129 45.36 26.40 -21.98
N LYS A 130 45.32 26.99 -20.78
CA LYS A 130 46.32 27.01 -19.68
C LYS A 130 45.73 27.35 -18.28
N GLU A 131 46.49 27.00 -17.23
CA GLU A 131 46.65 27.60 -15.87
C GLU A 131 45.44 28.15 -15.07
N LYS A 132 45.20 27.85 -13.77
CA LYS A 132 46.02 27.76 -12.51
C LYS A 132 46.05 29.05 -11.67
N HIS A 133 46.41 28.87 -10.39
CA HIS A 133 46.71 29.86 -9.33
C HIS A 133 45.48 30.40 -8.55
N SER A 134 45.49 30.51 -7.21
CA SER A 134 46.46 30.00 -6.21
C SER A 134 45.99 30.07 -4.74
N VAL A 135 46.32 29.03 -3.96
CA VAL A 135 46.78 29.07 -2.55
C VAL A 135 45.80 29.53 -1.42
N SER A 136 45.45 28.55 -0.57
CA SER A 136 45.46 28.44 0.92
C SER A 136 45.83 29.66 1.82
N PRO A 137 45.52 29.68 3.16
CA PRO A 137 45.29 28.51 4.04
C PRO A 137 44.17 28.57 5.13
N LEU A 138 43.75 27.36 5.57
CA LEU A 138 43.70 26.83 6.96
C LEU A 138 43.65 27.87 8.13
N ASP A 139 42.81 27.76 9.18
CA ASP A 139 42.78 26.64 10.14
C ASP A 139 41.74 26.76 11.30
N LYS A 140 41.52 25.64 12.04
CA LYS A 140 41.06 25.45 13.45
C LYS A 140 39.74 26.03 14.05
N LYS A 141 38.94 25.06 14.54
CA LYS A 141 38.20 24.98 15.84
C LYS A 141 37.04 25.96 16.12
N LYS A 142 36.09 25.72 17.04
CA LYS A 142 35.43 24.56 17.70
C LYS A 142 34.74 25.11 18.97
N LYS A 143 33.40 25.05 19.05
CA LYS A 143 32.60 24.77 20.29
C LYS A 143 31.15 24.53 19.86
N GLU A 144 30.43 23.48 20.29
CA GLU A 144 30.14 22.93 21.63
C GLU A 144 29.39 23.88 22.59
N LYS A 145 28.06 23.76 22.63
CA LYS A 145 27.26 23.17 23.75
C LYS A 145 25.80 22.97 23.30
N ARG A 146 25.24 21.76 23.42
CA ARG A 146 24.49 21.19 24.57
C ARG A 146 23.18 21.93 24.89
N GLY A 147 22.09 21.34 24.39
CA GLY A 147 20.69 21.66 24.67
C GLY A 147 20.20 21.49 26.11
N ALA A 148 18.88 21.65 26.25
CA ALA A 148 18.07 21.39 27.43
C ALA A 148 16.74 20.72 26.98
N LYS A 149 16.03 20.06 27.89
CA LYS A 149 14.81 19.27 27.61
C LYS A 149 13.72 19.56 28.64
N ALA A 150 12.57 20.03 28.18
CA ALA A 150 11.23 19.92 28.79
C ALA A 150 10.22 20.23 27.65
N GLU A 151 9.15 19.50 27.35
CA GLU A 151 8.19 18.72 28.16
C GLU A 151 7.13 19.58 28.86
N GLN A 152 6.05 19.91 28.14
CA GLN A 152 4.66 19.63 28.55
C GLN A 152 3.60 20.08 27.51
N THR A 153 2.69 19.17 27.17
CA THR A 153 1.31 19.44 26.70
C THR A 153 0.46 19.91 27.91
N PRO A 154 -0.71 20.59 27.75
CA PRO A 154 -1.84 20.10 26.93
C PRO A 154 -2.68 21.15 26.17
N SER A 155 -3.50 20.66 25.23
CA SER A 155 -4.68 21.37 24.70
C SER A 155 -5.84 21.34 25.71
N PRO A 156 -6.88 22.21 25.58
CA PRO A 156 -8.08 21.70 24.89
C PRO A 156 -8.96 22.73 24.13
N ALA A 157 -9.50 22.26 22.99
CA ALA A 157 -10.89 22.38 22.53
C ALA A 157 -11.55 23.72 22.06
N VAL A 158 -12.52 23.52 21.14
CA VAL A 158 -13.72 24.29 20.74
C VAL A 158 -13.65 25.74 20.16
N SER A 159 -13.76 25.77 18.82
CA SER A 159 -14.92 26.34 18.08
C SER A 159 -14.99 27.83 17.67
N SER A 160 -15.79 28.04 16.61
CA SER A 160 -16.43 29.28 16.11
C SER A 160 -15.58 30.44 15.56
N LEU A 161 -15.87 30.77 14.29
CA LEU A 161 -15.71 32.10 13.67
C LEU A 161 -16.60 33.14 14.38
N PRO A 162 -16.27 34.45 14.30
CA PRO A 162 -17.02 35.27 13.32
C PRO A 162 -16.19 36.32 12.57
N MET A 163 -16.79 36.93 11.56
CA MET A 163 -16.26 38.04 10.75
C MET A 163 -16.45 39.41 11.43
N ALA A 164 -15.55 40.38 11.24
CA ALA A 164 -15.90 41.82 11.16
C ALA A 164 -14.78 42.76 10.62
N VAL A 165 -15.06 43.37 9.46
CA VAL A 165 -14.98 44.84 9.20
C VAL A 165 -13.63 45.61 9.24
N SER A 166 -13.33 46.23 8.08
CA SER A 166 -12.56 47.49 7.83
C SER A 166 -11.12 47.69 8.30
N GLN A 167 -10.25 48.00 7.32
CA GLN A 167 -9.89 49.41 7.10
C GLN A 167 -9.45 49.71 5.65
N VAL A 168 -9.76 50.92 5.18
CA VAL A 168 -9.23 51.53 3.95
C VAL A 168 -8.65 52.89 4.32
N GLN A 169 -7.42 53.17 3.90
CA GLN A 169 -6.94 54.53 3.65
C GLN A 169 -5.83 54.50 2.61
N ALA A 170 -5.64 55.61 1.90
CA ALA A 170 -4.82 55.73 0.69
C ALA A 170 -4.04 57.06 0.71
N SER A 171 -3.04 57.20 -0.17
CA SER A 171 -2.32 58.42 -0.60
C SER A 171 -0.95 58.02 -1.19
N GLU A 172 -0.34 58.68 -2.17
CA GLU A 172 -0.78 59.68 -3.17
C GLU A 172 0.33 59.83 -4.26
N VAL A 173 0.14 60.79 -5.18
CA VAL A 173 1.13 61.53 -6.00
C VAL A 173 1.29 61.12 -7.47
N LEU A 174 1.13 62.14 -8.33
CA LEU A 174 1.26 62.19 -9.79
C LEU A 174 2.25 63.32 -10.14
N PRO A 175 3.10 63.20 -11.18
CA PRO A 175 2.88 63.95 -12.44
C PRO A 175 3.22 63.10 -13.69
N LYS A 176 2.57 63.15 -14.86
CA LYS A 176 1.97 64.23 -15.69
C LYS A 176 3.00 65.01 -16.54
N GLU A 177 2.93 64.83 -17.87
CA GLU A 177 3.20 65.77 -19.00
C GLU A 177 2.89 65.03 -20.35
N GLY A 178 2.81 65.72 -21.50
CA GLY A 178 2.53 65.15 -22.85
C GLY A 178 3.44 65.78 -23.93
N PRO A 179 3.02 66.02 -25.20
CA PRO A 179 1.83 65.56 -25.96
C PRO A 179 2.16 65.09 -27.42
N GLY A 180 1.15 64.67 -28.22
CA GLY A 180 1.31 64.42 -29.68
C GLY A 180 0.06 63.87 -30.39
N GLY A 181 -0.14 64.18 -31.69
CA GLY A 181 -1.37 63.86 -32.45
C GLY A 181 -1.17 63.06 -33.77
N PRO A 182 -1.99 63.27 -34.82
CA PRO A 182 -3.15 62.38 -35.06
C PRO A 182 -3.35 61.87 -36.50
N ALA A 183 -4.08 60.74 -36.71
CA ALA A 183 -4.61 60.30 -38.03
C ALA A 183 -5.75 59.24 -37.98
N LEU A 184 -6.50 59.15 -39.08
CA LEU A 184 -7.49 58.13 -39.53
C LEU A 184 -7.06 57.69 -40.97
N PRO A 185 -7.72 56.77 -41.73
CA PRO A 185 -8.73 55.71 -41.45
C PRO A 185 -8.29 54.29 -42.00
N PRO A 186 -9.13 53.23 -41.98
CA PRO A 186 -8.79 51.90 -42.53
C PRO A 186 -9.41 51.55 -43.92
N ALA A 187 -8.82 50.60 -44.67
CA ALA A 187 -9.39 50.01 -45.92
C ALA A 187 -8.75 48.66 -46.33
N GLY A 188 -9.53 47.77 -47.01
CA GLY A 188 -9.08 46.53 -47.68
C GLY A 188 -8.86 45.30 -46.77
N ALA A 189 -9.52 44.14 -46.83
CA ALA A 189 -10.47 43.48 -47.76
C ALA A 189 -9.89 42.71 -48.97
N HIS A 190 -9.83 41.36 -48.86
CA HIS A 190 -9.99 40.31 -49.90
C HIS A 190 -10.16 38.96 -49.15
N GLN A 191 -11.29 38.25 -49.18
CA GLN A 191 -11.90 37.44 -50.25
C GLN A 191 -11.15 36.14 -50.60
N ASN A 192 -11.76 34.99 -50.30
CA ASN A 192 -12.18 34.01 -51.32
C ASN A 192 -12.98 32.81 -50.76
N ALA A 193 -14.00 32.39 -51.51
CA ALA A 193 -14.72 31.11 -51.39
C ALA A 193 -15.41 30.79 -52.74
N PRO A 194 -15.42 29.52 -53.18
CA PRO A 194 -16.44 29.01 -54.12
C PRO A 194 -17.23 27.83 -53.52
N LEU A 195 -18.59 27.80 -53.55
CA LEU A 195 -19.50 27.50 -54.68
C LEU A 195 -19.64 25.99 -54.98
N THR A 196 -20.74 25.49 -55.55
CA THR A 196 -21.93 26.13 -56.18
C THR A 196 -23.18 26.08 -55.24
N ASP A 197 -24.49 26.03 -55.58
CA ASP A 197 -25.25 25.88 -56.84
C ASP A 197 -26.69 26.49 -56.79
N SER A 198 -27.64 25.90 -57.53
CA SER A 198 -28.90 26.47 -58.06
C SER A 198 -30.17 25.88 -57.38
N VAL A 199 -31.43 26.31 -57.60
CA VAL A 199 -32.17 26.76 -58.81
C VAL A 199 -33.24 27.84 -58.51
N ALA A 200 -33.66 28.61 -59.53
CA ALA A 200 -34.64 29.74 -59.48
C ALA A 200 -36.14 29.33 -59.54
N VAL A 201 -37.15 30.23 -59.55
CA VAL A 201 -37.67 31.02 -60.71
C VAL A 201 -38.60 32.21 -60.23
N LYS A 202 -39.26 32.96 -61.14
CA LYS A 202 -39.75 34.36 -61.04
C LYS A 202 -41.25 34.61 -60.67
N LYS A 203 -41.51 35.88 -60.27
CA LYS A 203 -42.70 36.80 -60.45
C LYS A 203 -43.63 36.54 -61.69
N PRO A 204 -44.87 37.12 -61.84
CA PRO A 204 -45.28 38.49 -61.42
C PRO A 204 -46.77 38.81 -61.02
N GLU A 205 -47.00 40.08 -60.63
CA GLU A 205 -48.16 40.99 -60.88
C GLU A 205 -49.52 40.96 -60.14
N VAL A 206 -50.30 42.05 -60.35
CA VAL A 206 -51.42 42.57 -59.52
C VAL A 206 -52.47 43.33 -60.37
N PRO A 207 -53.77 43.20 -60.07
CA PRO A 207 -54.71 44.33 -60.15
C PRO A 207 -55.75 44.36 -58.98
N ARG A 208 -56.65 45.34 -58.80
CA ARG A 208 -56.56 46.82 -58.74
C ARG A 208 -57.99 47.39 -58.45
N ASN A 209 -58.18 48.10 -57.32
CA ASN A 209 -59.36 48.94 -56.95
C ASN A 209 -60.72 48.18 -56.86
N GLN A 210 -61.82 48.67 -56.26
CA GLN A 210 -62.20 49.88 -55.49
C GLN A 210 -63.12 49.38 -54.31
N GLU A 211 -63.64 50.07 -53.29
CA GLU A 211 -64.24 51.42 -53.16
C GLU A 211 -64.44 51.83 -51.66
N GLU A 212 -65.18 52.91 -51.39
CA GLU A 212 -65.38 53.70 -50.13
C GLU A 212 -66.02 52.96 -48.89
N LEU A 213 -66.25 53.51 -47.67
CA LEU A 213 -66.26 54.90 -47.10
C LEU A 213 -66.33 54.95 -45.51
N LYS A 214 -66.01 56.12 -44.88
CA LYS A 214 -66.34 56.59 -43.48
C LYS A 214 -65.71 55.81 -42.29
N GLN A 215 -65.42 56.38 -41.10
CA GLN A 215 -65.81 57.64 -40.40
C GLN A 215 -64.55 58.48 -40.01
N ASP A 216 -64.54 59.83 -40.07
CA ASP A 216 -65.18 60.86 -39.20
C ASP A 216 -64.42 61.11 -37.87
N GLY A 217 -64.06 62.34 -37.46
CA GLY A 217 -64.33 63.63 -38.10
C GLY A 217 -63.55 64.82 -37.53
N ALA A 218 -63.57 65.96 -38.23
CA ALA A 218 -62.95 67.21 -37.80
C ALA A 218 -63.75 68.47 -38.20
N SER A 219 -64.16 69.24 -37.19
CA SER A 219 -64.38 70.69 -37.17
C SER A 219 -64.98 71.39 -38.41
N LYS A 220 -66.31 71.57 -38.42
CA LYS A 220 -66.96 72.70 -39.11
C LYS A 220 -67.98 73.43 -38.23
N LYS A 221 -67.94 74.76 -38.35
CA LYS A 221 -68.87 75.82 -37.87
C LYS A 221 -70.15 75.37 -37.13
N LYS A 222 -70.35 75.88 -35.91
CA LYS A 222 -71.67 75.99 -35.26
C LYS A 222 -71.99 77.41 -34.79
N THR A 223 -72.15 78.33 -35.74
CA THR A 223 -72.73 79.66 -35.48
C THR A 223 -74.22 79.53 -35.19
N ILE A 224 -74.63 79.70 -33.93
CA ILE A 224 -76.05 79.87 -33.55
C ILE A 224 -76.19 81.12 -32.69
N ALA A 225 -76.48 82.25 -33.34
CA ALA A 225 -77.15 83.37 -32.68
C ALA A 225 -78.67 83.12 -32.74
N LYS A 226 -79.34 83.05 -31.58
CA LYS A 226 -80.80 82.90 -31.52
C LYS A 226 -81.49 84.26 -31.68
N LYS A 227 -82.67 84.25 -32.31
CA LYS A 227 -83.73 85.27 -32.23
C LYS A 227 -83.29 86.74 -32.42
N LYS A 228 -83.52 87.27 -33.63
CA LYS A 228 -84.28 88.53 -33.73
C LYS A 228 -85.73 88.13 -33.98
N LYS A 229 -86.64 88.49 -33.06
CA LYS A 229 -88.08 88.25 -33.20
C LYS A 229 -88.76 89.62 -33.07
N GLU A 230 -89.58 89.98 -34.05
CA GLU A 230 -90.45 91.15 -33.94
C GLU A 230 -91.47 90.94 -32.81
N PRO A 231 -91.91 92.05 -32.23
CA PRO A 231 -93.33 92.35 -32.37
C PRO A 231 -93.56 93.64 -33.16
N THR A 232 -94.35 93.49 -34.22
CA THR A 232 -95.43 94.39 -34.61
C THR A 232 -95.85 95.44 -33.57
N THR A 233 -96.08 96.67 -34.00
CA THR A 233 -97.47 97.13 -34.19
C THR A 233 -97.50 98.31 -35.16
N ALA A 234 -98.60 98.43 -35.90
CA ALA A 234 -98.98 99.72 -36.45
C ALA A 234 -99.77 100.47 -35.37
N ASP A 235 -99.76 101.79 -35.43
CA ASP A 235 -101.04 102.48 -35.41
C ASP A 235 -100.98 103.69 -36.35
N ALA A 236 -102.15 104.15 -36.78
CA ALA A 236 -102.29 105.41 -37.51
C ALA A 236 -102.95 106.42 -36.56
N ASP A 237 -102.53 107.69 -36.60
CA ASP A 237 -103.50 108.76 -36.81
C ASP A 237 -102.89 110.16 -36.99
N ASN A 238 -103.78 111.08 -37.35
CA ASN A 238 -103.66 112.54 -37.26
C ASN A 238 -102.67 113.28 -38.19
N VAL A 239 -103.26 113.68 -39.31
CA VAL A 239 -103.13 115.01 -39.95
C VAL A 239 -101.82 115.32 -40.68
N LEU A 240 -101.99 115.61 -41.97
CA LEU A 240 -101.06 116.34 -42.82
C LEU A 240 -100.83 117.77 -42.28
N TYR A 241 -99.91 117.91 -41.32
CA TYR A 241 -99.35 119.23 -40.98
C TYR A 241 -98.51 119.71 -42.16
N LEU A 242 -99.10 120.55 -43.01
CA LEU A 242 -98.47 121.09 -44.22
C LEU A 242 -97.09 121.69 -43.87
N PRO A 243 -95.97 121.16 -44.42
CA PRO A 243 -94.65 121.65 -44.07
C PRO A 243 -94.55 123.15 -44.33
N TYR A 244 -93.92 123.90 -43.41
CA TYR A 244 -93.84 125.37 -43.50
C TYR A 244 -93.33 125.86 -44.87
N LYS A 245 -92.37 125.15 -45.49
CA LYS A 245 -91.89 125.45 -46.85
C LYS A 245 -92.97 125.25 -47.93
N THR A 246 -93.82 124.24 -47.80
CA THR A 246 -94.95 124.01 -48.72
C THR A 246 -96.01 125.08 -48.54
N LEU A 247 -96.38 125.41 -47.30
CA LEU A 247 -97.36 126.47 -47.00
C LEU A 247 -96.88 127.82 -47.55
N VAL A 248 -95.63 128.18 -47.29
CA VAL A 248 -95.00 129.41 -47.81
C VAL A 248 -94.95 129.40 -49.34
N SER A 249 -94.54 128.29 -49.99
CA SER A 249 -94.58 128.20 -51.46
C SER A 249 -96.00 128.34 -52.03
N THR A 250 -97.02 127.77 -51.39
CA THR A 250 -98.41 127.94 -51.83
C THR A 250 -98.84 129.40 -51.73
N ILE A 251 -98.65 130.06 -50.57
CA ILE A 251 -98.97 131.47 -50.37
C ILE A 251 -98.20 132.37 -51.36
N HIS A 252 -96.92 132.10 -51.60
CA HIS A 252 -96.07 132.86 -52.54
C HIS A 252 -96.40 132.57 -54.02
N SER A 253 -97.28 131.62 -54.31
CA SER A 253 -97.74 131.27 -55.66
C SER A 253 -99.16 131.78 -55.98
N MET A 254 -99.88 132.32 -54.99
CA MET A 254 -101.22 132.88 -55.16
C MET A 254 -101.15 134.41 -55.32
N ALA A 255 -101.67 134.92 -56.44
CA ALA A 255 -101.76 136.34 -56.72
C ALA A 255 -103.03 136.94 -56.08
N PHE A 256 -102.94 137.31 -54.81
CA PHE A 256 -104.01 137.97 -54.06
C PHE A 256 -104.33 139.36 -54.61
N GLY A 257 -105.61 139.74 -54.59
CA GLY A 257 -106.02 141.14 -54.75
C GLY A 257 -105.59 141.99 -53.56
N GLU A 258 -105.39 143.30 -53.76
CA GLU A 258 -104.88 144.21 -52.72
C GLU A 258 -105.74 144.21 -51.45
N GLY A 259 -107.06 144.12 -51.59
CA GLY A 259 -107.99 143.97 -50.46
C GLY A 259 -107.90 142.61 -49.75
N GLU A 260 -107.65 141.52 -50.48
CA GLU A 260 -107.47 140.18 -49.86
C GLU A 260 -106.16 140.10 -49.08
N ALA A 261 -105.10 140.72 -49.60
CA ALA A 261 -103.81 140.84 -48.91
C ALA A 261 -103.94 141.66 -47.61
N GLN A 262 -104.70 142.77 -47.65
CA GLN A 262 -104.98 143.59 -46.47
C GLN A 262 -105.82 142.82 -45.44
N GLN A 263 -106.82 142.05 -45.87
CA GLN A 263 -107.66 141.25 -44.97
C GLN A 263 -106.90 140.05 -44.36
N LEU A 264 -105.94 139.46 -45.07
CA LEU A 264 -104.99 138.48 -44.52
C LEU A 264 -104.05 139.10 -43.47
N ILE A 265 -103.57 140.32 -43.70
CA ILE A 265 -102.76 141.06 -42.71
C ILE A 265 -103.59 141.38 -41.46
N GLU A 266 -104.86 141.76 -41.62
CA GLU A 266 -105.78 142.04 -40.52
C GLU A 266 -106.04 140.79 -39.64
N ILE A 267 -106.36 139.64 -40.25
CA ILE A 267 -106.55 138.36 -39.55
C ILE A 267 -105.28 137.92 -38.78
N LEU A 268 -104.10 138.11 -39.39
CA LEU A 268 -102.81 137.80 -38.76
C LEU A 268 -102.41 138.83 -37.68
N ALA A 269 -102.98 140.03 -37.70
CA ALA A 269 -102.77 141.04 -36.66
C ALA A 269 -103.71 140.85 -35.46
N GLU A 270 -105.00 140.56 -35.68
CA GLU A 270 -105.97 140.30 -34.59
C GLU A 270 -105.60 139.04 -33.78
N THR A 271 -104.99 138.04 -34.42
CA THR A 271 -104.52 136.82 -33.72
C THR A 271 -103.17 136.98 -33.01
N ALA A 272 -102.49 138.13 -33.11
CA ALA A 272 -101.16 138.37 -32.53
C ALA A 272 -101.17 138.76 -31.03
N GLY A 273 -102.25 138.48 -30.30
CA GLY A 273 -102.43 138.83 -28.89
C GLY A 273 -101.53 138.07 -27.89
N SER A 274 -100.28 138.52 -27.72
CA SER A 274 -99.36 138.17 -26.61
C SER A 274 -98.99 136.67 -26.40
N PRO A 275 -98.06 136.10 -27.20
CA PRO A 275 -97.59 134.71 -27.01
C PRO A 275 -96.11 134.52 -26.60
N GLN A 276 -95.30 135.57 -26.48
CA GLN A 276 -93.83 135.43 -26.48
C GLN A 276 -93.23 134.67 -25.27
N ASP A 277 -93.76 134.87 -24.05
CA ASP A 277 -93.28 134.15 -22.85
C ASP A 277 -93.60 132.65 -22.87
N VAL A 278 -94.65 132.25 -23.58
CA VAL A 278 -95.03 130.83 -23.73
C VAL A 278 -93.99 130.12 -24.59
N TRP A 279 -93.67 130.69 -25.75
CA TRP A 279 -92.68 130.13 -26.68
C TRP A 279 -91.29 130.02 -26.05
N HIS A 280 -90.82 131.05 -25.34
CA HIS A 280 -89.54 130.97 -24.63
C HIS A 280 -89.52 129.89 -23.54
N ARG A 281 -90.64 129.65 -22.85
CA ARG A 281 -90.77 128.60 -21.83
C ARG A 281 -90.75 127.20 -22.44
N GLU A 282 -91.46 126.98 -23.54
CA GLU A 282 -91.49 125.68 -24.23
C GLU A 282 -90.15 125.37 -24.90
N VAL A 283 -89.50 126.34 -25.56
CA VAL A 283 -88.15 126.16 -26.13
C VAL A 283 -87.12 125.88 -25.03
N ALA A 284 -87.24 126.48 -23.85
CA ALA A 284 -86.38 126.17 -22.70
C ALA A 284 -86.64 124.76 -22.15
N ALA A 285 -87.90 124.36 -22.01
CA ALA A 285 -88.29 123.02 -21.57
C ALA A 285 -87.81 121.93 -22.55
N GLU A 286 -87.93 122.15 -23.86
CA GLU A 286 -87.50 121.18 -24.87
C GLU A 286 -85.98 121.09 -24.94
N LYS A 287 -85.25 122.19 -24.80
CA LYS A 287 -83.78 122.16 -24.61
C LYS A 287 -83.38 121.38 -23.36
N ALA A 288 -84.11 121.49 -22.26
CA ALA A 288 -83.85 120.71 -21.06
C ALA A 288 -84.09 119.21 -21.30
N LYS A 289 -85.18 118.81 -21.97
CA LYS A 289 -85.41 117.41 -22.37
C LYS A 289 -84.31 116.89 -23.30
N VAL A 290 -83.90 117.68 -24.29
CA VAL A 290 -82.81 117.33 -25.23
C VAL A 290 -81.51 117.10 -24.47
N HIS A 291 -81.12 117.98 -23.54
CA HIS A 291 -79.91 117.76 -22.72
C HIS A 291 -80.03 116.56 -21.77
N VAL A 292 -81.22 116.25 -21.23
CA VAL A 292 -81.44 115.02 -20.46
C VAL A 292 -81.26 113.78 -21.34
N ALA A 293 -81.85 113.75 -22.54
CA ALA A 293 -81.68 112.65 -23.49
C ALA A 293 -80.24 112.53 -24.02
N GLU A 294 -79.57 113.65 -24.26
CA GLU A 294 -78.16 113.73 -24.65
C GLU A 294 -77.23 113.18 -23.56
N ASN A 295 -77.49 113.50 -22.30
CA ASN A 295 -76.73 112.98 -21.17
C ASN A 295 -77.01 111.50 -20.92
N GLN A 296 -78.27 111.05 -21.02
CA GLN A 296 -78.62 109.62 -20.96
C GLN A 296 -77.94 108.82 -22.09
N LEU A 297 -77.86 109.38 -23.30
CA LEU A 297 -77.17 108.73 -24.42
C LEU A 297 -75.64 108.68 -24.20
N LYS A 298 -75.03 109.75 -23.66
CA LYS A 298 -73.61 109.74 -23.26
C LYS A 298 -73.33 108.72 -22.16
N GLU A 299 -74.21 108.61 -21.16
CA GLU A 299 -74.10 107.65 -20.07
C GLU A 299 -74.24 106.21 -20.58
N GLN A 300 -75.19 105.93 -21.49
CA GLN A 300 -75.30 104.63 -22.17
C GLN A 300 -74.08 104.31 -23.03
N LEU A 301 -73.52 105.29 -23.76
CA LEU A 301 -72.33 105.09 -24.59
C LEU A 301 -71.10 104.80 -23.72
N LEU A 302 -70.93 105.53 -22.61
CA LEU A 302 -69.86 105.29 -21.63
C LEU A 302 -70.03 103.92 -20.94
N ALA A 303 -71.25 103.54 -20.57
CA ALA A 303 -71.55 102.22 -20.02
C ALA A 303 -71.20 101.09 -21.01
N HIS A 304 -71.62 101.20 -22.27
CA HIS A 304 -71.27 100.24 -23.32
C HIS A 304 -69.76 100.23 -23.64
N GLU A 305 -69.06 101.37 -23.52
CA GLU A 305 -67.60 101.43 -23.64
C GLU A 305 -66.90 100.72 -22.47
N GLN A 306 -67.41 100.88 -21.24
CA GLN A 306 -66.94 100.18 -20.05
C GLN A 306 -67.24 98.66 -20.13
N GLU A 307 -68.41 98.26 -20.61
CA GLU A 307 -68.75 96.86 -20.90
C GLU A 307 -67.81 96.27 -21.96
N ARG A 308 -67.54 97.01 -23.04
CA ARG A 308 -66.60 96.61 -24.10
C ARG A 308 -65.19 96.42 -23.56
N ALA A 309 -64.71 97.35 -22.74
CA ALA A 309 -63.40 97.25 -22.08
C ALA A 309 -63.34 96.07 -21.09
N ALA A 310 -64.40 95.83 -20.32
CA ALA A 310 -64.50 94.70 -19.40
C ALA A 310 -64.55 93.34 -20.14
N LEU A 311 -65.26 93.27 -21.27
CA LEU A 311 -65.30 92.09 -22.14
C LEU A 311 -63.93 91.84 -22.79
N GLN A 312 -63.26 92.88 -23.30
CA GLN A 312 -61.90 92.76 -23.83
C GLN A 312 -60.91 92.29 -22.76
N THR A 313 -61.01 92.82 -21.54
CA THR A 313 -60.16 92.41 -20.40
C THR A 313 -60.41 90.95 -20.00
N ARG A 314 -61.68 90.51 -19.92
CA ARG A 314 -62.03 89.11 -19.63
C ARG A 314 -61.58 88.15 -20.74
N MET A 315 -61.71 88.55 -22.00
CA MET A 315 -61.23 87.79 -23.15
C MET A 315 -59.69 87.66 -23.14
N GLN A 316 -58.98 88.74 -22.80
CA GLN A 316 -57.52 88.73 -22.68
C GLN A 316 -57.05 87.88 -21.49
N ALA A 317 -57.74 87.94 -20.34
CA ALA A 317 -57.47 87.09 -19.19
C ALA A 317 -57.68 85.60 -19.54
N SER A 318 -58.84 85.22 -20.07
CA SER A 318 -59.13 83.85 -20.49
C SER A 318 -58.17 83.33 -21.57
N TYR A 319 -57.73 84.18 -22.49
CA TYR A 319 -56.67 83.82 -23.46
C TYR A 319 -55.33 83.57 -22.76
N GLN A 320 -54.93 84.43 -21.82
CA GLN A 320 -53.70 84.26 -21.04
C GLN A 320 -53.75 82.99 -20.19
N ASP A 321 -54.87 82.71 -19.53
CA ASP A 321 -55.11 81.51 -18.75
C ASP A 321 -54.94 80.25 -19.62
N HIS A 322 -55.64 80.18 -20.76
CA HIS A 322 -55.51 79.06 -21.70
C HIS A 322 -54.10 78.93 -22.31
N VAL A 323 -53.37 80.03 -22.50
CA VAL A 323 -51.95 79.97 -22.92
C VAL A 323 -51.10 79.36 -21.80
N THR A 324 -51.29 79.73 -20.53
CA THR A 324 -50.55 79.12 -19.42
C THR A 324 -50.94 77.65 -19.18
N GLU A 325 -52.21 77.30 -19.32
CA GLU A 325 -52.71 75.92 -19.29
C GLU A 325 -52.07 75.07 -20.40
N THR A 326 -52.07 75.58 -21.63
CA THR A 326 -51.42 74.94 -22.79
C THR A 326 -49.92 74.76 -22.56
N GLN A 327 -49.23 75.76 -22.00
CA GLN A 327 -47.80 75.66 -21.65
C GLN A 327 -47.54 74.62 -20.54
N GLN A 328 -48.39 74.56 -19.50
CA GLN A 328 -48.30 73.54 -18.46
C GLN A 328 -48.54 72.13 -19.01
N LEU A 329 -49.52 71.96 -19.91
CA LEU A 329 -49.79 70.67 -20.56
C LEU A 329 -48.66 70.26 -21.50
N GLN A 330 -48.09 71.19 -22.29
CA GLN A 330 -46.89 70.93 -23.09
C GLN A 330 -45.67 70.57 -22.22
N GLY A 331 -45.52 71.22 -21.06
CA GLY A 331 -44.49 70.88 -20.08
C GLY A 331 -44.65 69.45 -19.55
N LYS A 332 -45.87 69.09 -19.10
CA LYS A 332 -46.22 67.73 -18.63
C LYS A 332 -46.01 66.67 -19.72
N ILE A 333 -46.44 66.94 -20.95
CA ILE A 333 -46.23 66.07 -22.12
C ILE A 333 -44.73 65.85 -22.35
N ARG A 334 -43.91 66.92 -22.33
CA ARG A 334 -42.46 66.80 -22.48
C ARG A 334 -41.82 65.96 -21.38
N THR A 335 -42.17 66.19 -20.11
CA THR A 335 -41.63 65.39 -19.00
C THR A 335 -42.06 63.93 -19.05
N LEU A 336 -43.27 63.64 -19.54
CA LEU A 336 -43.75 62.25 -19.72
C LEU A 336 -43.07 61.58 -20.92
N GLN A 337 -42.84 62.30 -22.02
CA GLN A 337 -42.04 61.82 -23.16
C GLN A 337 -40.60 61.52 -22.72
N GLU A 338 -39.97 62.43 -21.99
CA GLU A 338 -38.61 62.29 -21.47
C GLU A 338 -38.50 61.11 -20.48
N GLN A 339 -39.52 60.85 -19.66
CA GLN A 339 -39.58 59.64 -18.82
C GLN A 339 -39.81 58.36 -19.64
N LEU A 340 -40.64 58.40 -20.67
CA LEU A 340 -40.93 57.25 -21.54
C LEU A 340 -39.74 56.88 -22.45
N GLU A 341 -38.90 57.85 -22.79
CA GLU A 341 -37.67 57.66 -23.58
C GLU A 341 -36.49 57.23 -22.68
N ASN A 342 -36.25 57.94 -21.58
CA ASN A 342 -35.15 57.63 -20.67
C ASN A 342 -35.39 56.38 -19.81
N GLY A 343 -36.63 56.02 -19.51
CA GLY A 343 -36.98 54.81 -18.75
C GLY A 343 -36.41 53.52 -19.37
N PRO A 344 -36.83 53.12 -20.59
CA PRO A 344 -36.33 51.92 -21.26
C PRO A 344 -34.86 52.05 -21.64
N ASN A 345 -34.35 53.24 -22.01
CA ASN A 345 -32.92 53.43 -22.29
C ASN A 345 -32.04 53.19 -21.05
N ASN A 346 -32.46 53.65 -19.86
CA ASN A 346 -31.74 53.37 -18.61
C ASN A 346 -31.82 51.88 -18.21
N GLN A 347 -32.95 51.21 -18.46
CA GLN A 347 -33.08 49.77 -18.23
C GLN A 347 -32.19 48.98 -19.20
N LEU A 348 -32.17 49.35 -20.49
CA LEU A 348 -31.32 48.74 -21.50
C LEU A 348 -29.82 48.93 -21.18
N ALA A 349 -29.41 50.13 -20.74
CA ALA A 349 -28.04 50.39 -20.33
C ALA A 349 -27.61 49.54 -19.12
N ARG A 350 -28.49 49.36 -18.12
CA ARG A 350 -28.25 48.45 -16.99
C ARG A 350 -28.14 46.99 -17.43
N LEU A 351 -29.08 46.50 -18.23
CA LEU A 351 -29.05 45.14 -18.77
C LEU A 351 -27.82 44.88 -19.64
N GLN A 352 -27.33 45.88 -20.39
CA GLN A 352 -26.08 45.81 -21.15
C GLN A 352 -24.86 45.75 -20.23
N GLN A 353 -24.83 46.56 -19.16
CA GLN A 353 -23.76 46.54 -18.15
C GLN A 353 -23.73 45.19 -17.40
N GLU A 354 -24.88 44.70 -16.96
CA GLU A 354 -25.05 43.39 -16.32
C GLU A 354 -24.61 42.26 -17.27
N ASN A 355 -24.98 42.33 -18.56
CA ASN A 355 -24.49 41.38 -19.58
C ASN A 355 -22.97 41.45 -19.80
N SER A 356 -22.34 42.63 -19.69
CA SER A 356 -20.87 42.72 -19.72
C SER A 356 -20.28 42.02 -18.51
N ILE A 357 -20.71 42.40 -17.30
CA ILE A 357 -20.23 41.83 -16.03
C ILE A 357 -20.38 40.31 -16.01
N LEU A 358 -21.51 39.77 -16.51
CA LEU A 358 -21.73 38.33 -16.61
C LEU A 358 -20.82 37.65 -17.63
N ARG A 359 -20.52 38.28 -18.78
CA ARG A 359 -19.53 37.76 -19.75
C ARG A 359 -18.12 37.81 -19.19
N ASP A 360 -17.75 38.89 -18.54
CA ASP A 360 -16.43 39.09 -17.97
C ASP A 360 -16.18 38.13 -16.80
N ALA A 361 -17.19 37.92 -15.94
CA ALA A 361 -17.17 36.90 -14.90
C ALA A 361 -17.14 35.47 -15.46
N LEU A 362 -17.91 35.16 -16.51
CA LEU A 362 -17.88 33.87 -17.19
C LEU A 362 -16.50 33.60 -17.81
N ASN A 363 -15.95 34.56 -18.56
CA ASN A 363 -14.61 34.46 -19.16
C ASN A 363 -13.53 34.28 -18.09
N GLN A 364 -13.63 35.00 -16.96
CA GLN A 364 -12.72 34.84 -15.82
C GLN A 364 -12.86 33.47 -15.15
N ALA A 365 -14.07 32.97 -14.95
CA ALA A 365 -14.32 31.65 -14.37
C ALA A 365 -13.82 30.51 -15.28
N THR A 366 -14.08 30.60 -16.58
CA THR A 366 -13.57 29.68 -17.61
C THR A 366 -12.04 29.70 -17.61
N SER A 367 -11.41 30.87 -17.75
CA SER A 367 -9.95 31.01 -17.78
C SER A 367 -9.27 30.52 -16.48
N GLN A 368 -9.86 30.77 -15.31
CA GLN A 368 -9.36 30.20 -14.05
C GLN A 368 -9.50 28.68 -14.00
N THR A 369 -10.57 28.12 -14.56
CA THR A 369 -10.81 26.67 -14.58
C THR A 369 -9.86 25.97 -15.56
N GLU A 370 -9.72 26.50 -16.77
CA GLU A 370 -8.74 26.07 -17.77
C GLU A 370 -7.31 26.18 -17.22
N SER A 371 -6.97 27.26 -16.51
CA SER A 371 -5.65 27.43 -15.90
C SER A 371 -5.39 26.37 -14.83
N LYS A 372 -6.36 26.09 -13.94
CA LYS A 372 -6.24 25.03 -12.92
C LYS A 372 -6.06 23.66 -13.58
N GLN A 373 -6.96 23.30 -14.51
CA GLN A 373 -6.89 22.06 -15.27
C GLN A 373 -5.55 21.90 -16.00
N ASN A 374 -5.03 22.95 -16.64
CA ASN A 374 -3.71 22.89 -17.28
C ASN A 374 -2.57 22.67 -16.26
N THR A 375 -2.62 23.25 -15.06
CA THR A 375 -1.61 22.97 -14.02
C THR A 375 -1.71 21.56 -13.44
N GLU A 376 -2.91 21.02 -13.30
CA GLU A 376 -3.13 19.64 -12.83
C GLU A 376 -2.71 18.62 -13.89
N LEU A 377 -3.07 18.85 -15.16
CA LEU A 377 -2.66 18.05 -16.30
C LEU A 377 -1.13 18.10 -16.50
N ALA A 378 -0.49 19.25 -16.23
CA ALA A 378 0.98 19.35 -16.19
C ALA A 378 1.61 18.54 -15.05
N LYS A 379 1.04 18.56 -13.83
CA LYS A 379 1.48 17.71 -12.71
C LYS A 379 1.34 16.23 -13.04
N LEU A 380 0.17 15.80 -13.53
CA LEU A 380 -0.09 14.41 -13.93
C LEU A 380 0.88 13.95 -15.03
N ARG A 381 1.16 14.78 -16.04
CA ARG A 381 2.22 14.50 -17.04
C ARG A 381 3.60 14.36 -16.40
N GLN A 382 3.93 15.21 -15.42
CA GLN A 382 5.20 15.11 -14.69
C GLN A 382 5.27 13.83 -13.85
N GLU A 383 4.20 13.45 -13.16
CA GLU A 383 4.10 12.23 -12.34
C GLU A 383 4.16 10.97 -13.20
N CYS A 384 3.42 10.90 -14.31
CA CYS A 384 3.59 9.85 -15.31
C CYS A 384 5.05 9.78 -15.81
N SER A 385 5.72 10.92 -16.04
CA SER A 385 7.12 10.92 -16.47
C SER A 385 8.14 10.48 -15.40
N LYS A 386 7.81 10.66 -14.11
CA LYS A 386 8.60 10.13 -12.97
C LYS A 386 8.41 8.63 -12.85
N LEU A 387 7.16 8.18 -12.73
CA LEU A 387 6.80 6.77 -12.66
C LEU A 387 7.31 5.97 -13.87
N SER A 388 7.32 6.56 -15.07
CA SER A 388 7.94 5.92 -16.26
C SER A 388 9.45 5.70 -16.09
N LYS A 389 10.16 6.66 -15.48
CA LYS A 389 11.60 6.55 -15.23
C LYS A 389 11.91 5.57 -14.11
N GLU A 390 11.19 5.69 -13.00
CA GLU A 390 11.28 4.77 -11.86
C GLU A 390 10.98 3.33 -12.32
N LEU A 391 10.03 3.13 -13.25
CA LEU A 391 9.78 1.83 -13.87
C LEU A 391 10.95 1.34 -14.73
N THR A 392 11.54 2.19 -15.58
CA THR A 392 12.72 1.79 -16.37
C THR A 392 13.94 1.48 -15.49
N GLU A 393 14.20 2.30 -14.47
CA GLU A 393 15.29 2.11 -13.52
C GLU A 393 15.12 0.80 -12.72
N ASN A 394 13.89 0.48 -12.28
CA ASN A 394 13.58 -0.80 -11.65
C ASN A 394 13.72 -2.00 -12.61
N VAL A 395 13.37 -1.85 -13.90
CA VAL A 395 13.57 -2.91 -14.91
C VAL A 395 15.06 -3.16 -15.17
N GLU A 396 15.88 -2.10 -15.28
CA GLU A 396 17.34 -2.21 -15.43
C GLU A 396 17.99 -2.87 -14.20
N LEU A 397 17.59 -2.48 -12.99
CA LEU A 397 18.05 -3.11 -11.74
C LEU A 397 17.63 -4.59 -11.64
N LEU A 398 16.39 -4.93 -12.05
CA LEU A 398 15.90 -6.31 -12.06
C LEU A 398 16.66 -7.17 -13.09
N GLN A 399 16.94 -6.63 -14.28
CA GLN A 399 17.77 -7.31 -15.26
C GLN A 399 19.19 -7.54 -14.72
N GLN A 400 19.81 -6.53 -14.11
CA GLN A 400 21.14 -6.66 -13.51
C GLN A 400 21.16 -7.70 -12.38
N ALA A 401 20.11 -7.76 -11.56
CA ALA A 401 19.95 -8.78 -10.52
C ALA A 401 19.77 -10.19 -11.10
N GLU A 402 19.06 -10.34 -12.22
CA GLU A 402 18.95 -11.62 -12.92
C GLU A 402 20.27 -12.05 -13.58
N GLU A 403 21.06 -11.13 -14.15
CA GLU A 403 22.39 -11.41 -14.66
C GLU A 403 23.34 -11.88 -13.53
N GLN A 404 23.28 -11.23 -12.36
CA GLN A 404 23.98 -11.70 -11.16
C GLN A 404 23.49 -13.07 -10.68
N ARG A 405 22.17 -13.35 -10.72
CA ARG A 405 21.61 -14.67 -10.39
C ARG A 405 22.19 -15.75 -11.30
N LYS A 406 22.17 -15.55 -12.62
CA LYS A 406 22.74 -16.48 -13.62
C LYS A 406 24.24 -16.71 -13.42
N ALA A 407 24.99 -15.67 -13.05
CA ALA A 407 26.42 -15.74 -12.73
C ALA A 407 26.75 -16.40 -11.36
N LEU A 408 25.78 -16.51 -10.46
CA LEU A 408 25.87 -17.32 -9.23
C LEU A 408 25.47 -18.77 -9.51
N GLU A 409 24.37 -18.99 -10.23
CA GLU A 409 23.84 -20.29 -10.66
C GLU A 409 24.89 -21.10 -11.44
N THR A 410 25.54 -20.48 -12.43
CA THR A 410 26.67 -21.09 -13.18
C THR A 410 27.84 -21.50 -12.26
N ARG A 411 28.04 -20.77 -11.16
CA ARG A 411 29.12 -21.02 -10.20
C ARG A 411 28.76 -22.13 -9.21
N VAL A 412 27.48 -22.24 -8.83
CA VAL A 412 26.96 -23.38 -8.05
C VAL A 412 27.18 -24.67 -8.84
N VAL A 413 26.77 -24.73 -10.11
CA VAL A 413 27.01 -25.88 -11.00
C VAL A 413 28.51 -26.20 -11.14
N ALA A 414 29.38 -25.17 -11.20
CA ALA A 414 30.82 -25.38 -11.22
C ALA A 414 31.39 -25.94 -9.90
N TYR A 415 30.79 -25.65 -8.74
CA TYR A 415 31.16 -26.25 -7.46
C TYR A 415 30.55 -27.64 -7.27
N GLU A 416 29.32 -27.89 -7.72
CA GLU A 416 28.70 -29.22 -7.76
C GLU A 416 29.57 -30.19 -8.60
N GLY A 417 30.04 -29.74 -9.77
CA GLY A 417 30.99 -30.50 -10.59
C GLY A 417 32.32 -30.82 -9.90
N GLN A 418 32.83 -29.91 -9.05
CA GLN A 418 34.02 -30.16 -8.22
C GLN A 418 33.73 -31.15 -7.09
N ILE A 419 32.56 -31.07 -6.45
CA ILE A 419 32.12 -32.01 -5.42
C ILE A 419 32.01 -33.42 -6.00
N CYS A 420 31.33 -33.60 -7.13
CA CYS A 420 31.22 -34.90 -7.80
C CYS A 420 32.60 -35.47 -8.21
N GLN A 421 33.55 -34.63 -8.64
CA GLN A 421 34.93 -35.07 -8.93
C GLN A 421 35.66 -35.52 -7.65
N LEU A 422 35.50 -34.78 -6.54
CA LEU A 422 36.08 -35.15 -5.24
C LEU A 422 35.48 -36.46 -4.71
N GLU A 423 34.15 -36.60 -4.73
CA GLU A 423 33.43 -37.83 -4.37
C GLU A 423 33.88 -39.03 -5.20
N GLN A 424 34.03 -38.86 -6.52
CA GLN A 424 34.55 -39.92 -7.39
C GLN A 424 36.00 -40.28 -7.02
N SER A 425 36.88 -39.28 -6.80
CA SER A 425 38.27 -39.54 -6.41
C SER A 425 38.39 -40.22 -5.04
N HIS A 426 37.50 -39.90 -4.10
CA HIS A 426 37.41 -40.54 -2.78
C HIS A 426 36.99 -42.01 -2.94
N LYS A 427 35.94 -42.26 -3.70
CA LYS A 427 35.42 -43.61 -3.99
C LYS A 427 36.44 -44.48 -4.74
N GLU A 428 37.22 -43.89 -5.64
CA GLU A 428 38.33 -44.55 -6.33
C GLU A 428 39.45 -44.94 -5.34
N GLN A 429 39.79 -44.08 -4.37
CA GLN A 429 40.77 -44.36 -3.30
C GLN A 429 40.27 -45.35 -2.24
N GLU A 430 38.98 -45.33 -1.89
CA GLU A 430 38.37 -46.28 -0.95
C GLU A 430 38.24 -47.69 -1.53
N SER A 431 37.91 -47.82 -2.82
CA SER A 431 37.65 -49.11 -3.44
C SER A 431 38.78 -50.16 -3.34
N PRO A 432 40.10 -49.84 -3.44
CA PRO A 432 41.16 -50.80 -3.16
C PRO A 432 41.33 -51.07 -1.66
N LEU A 433 41.10 -50.08 -0.78
CA LEU A 433 41.22 -50.25 0.67
C LEU A 433 40.13 -51.20 1.19
N GLN A 434 38.89 -51.05 0.71
CA GLN A 434 37.79 -51.93 1.08
C GLN A 434 37.99 -53.37 0.57
N LYS A 435 38.45 -53.55 -0.68
CA LYS A 435 38.85 -54.89 -1.19
C LYS A 435 39.94 -55.54 -0.33
N ARG A 436 40.93 -54.76 0.11
CA ARG A 436 42.00 -55.26 0.98
C ARG A 436 41.49 -55.61 2.39
N LEU A 437 40.51 -54.88 2.91
CA LEU A 437 39.84 -55.21 4.17
C LEU A 437 39.02 -56.50 4.05
N GLU A 438 38.30 -56.68 2.95
CA GLU A 438 37.56 -57.92 2.64
C GLU A 438 38.50 -59.13 2.50
N GLU A 439 39.66 -58.96 1.85
CA GLU A 439 40.69 -60.00 1.72
C GLU A 439 41.29 -60.39 3.08
N VAL A 440 41.69 -59.41 3.90
CA VAL A 440 42.19 -59.67 5.27
C VAL A 440 41.12 -60.30 6.16
N SER A 441 39.85 -59.89 6.05
CA SER A 441 38.74 -60.50 6.78
C SER A 441 38.51 -61.96 6.35
N LYS A 442 38.61 -62.24 5.05
CA LYS A 442 38.51 -63.59 4.49
C LYS A 442 39.65 -64.49 4.97
N ASP A 443 40.87 -63.97 5.04
CA ASP A 443 42.04 -64.71 5.54
C ASP A 443 41.99 -64.94 7.05
N LEU A 444 41.48 -63.97 7.83
CA LEU A 444 41.17 -64.16 9.25
C LEU A 444 40.14 -65.29 9.45
N CYS A 445 39.06 -65.32 8.67
CA CYS A 445 38.08 -66.41 8.72
C CYS A 445 38.69 -67.78 8.35
N LYS A 446 39.57 -67.87 7.33
CA LYS A 446 40.32 -69.10 7.03
C LYS A 446 41.17 -69.53 8.23
N SER A 447 41.92 -68.59 8.82
CA SER A 447 42.79 -68.84 9.97
C SER A 447 41.98 -69.33 11.18
N GLN A 448 40.80 -68.74 11.43
CA GLN A 448 39.90 -69.14 12.51
C GLN A 448 39.29 -70.53 12.30
N VAL A 449 38.91 -70.89 11.08
CA VAL A 449 38.46 -72.26 10.74
C VAL A 449 39.60 -73.27 10.91
N ASN A 450 40.81 -72.93 10.47
CA ASN A 450 41.99 -73.79 10.68
C ASN A 450 42.27 -73.98 12.18
N TYR A 451 42.20 -72.92 12.98
CA TYR A 451 42.34 -72.99 14.44
C TYR A 451 41.28 -73.89 15.08
N GLN A 452 40.01 -73.76 14.69
CA GLN A 452 38.93 -74.64 15.16
C GLN A 452 39.17 -76.11 14.77
N SER A 453 39.71 -76.37 13.57
CA SER A 453 40.08 -77.72 13.15
C SER A 453 41.25 -78.31 13.95
N LEU A 454 42.27 -77.49 14.28
CA LEU A 454 43.36 -77.91 15.17
C LEU A 454 42.84 -78.17 16.59
N GLN A 455 41.94 -77.33 17.11
CA GLN A 455 41.36 -77.52 18.43
C GLN A 455 40.52 -78.82 18.51
N ALA A 456 39.77 -79.16 17.47
CA ALA A 456 39.02 -80.42 17.41
C ALA A 456 39.94 -81.66 17.42
N GLU A 457 41.07 -81.62 16.69
CA GLU A 457 42.07 -82.70 16.75
C GLU A 457 42.85 -82.71 18.08
N LEU A 458 43.05 -81.55 18.71
CA LEU A 458 43.68 -81.45 20.03
C LEU A 458 42.79 -82.06 21.14
N ASP A 459 41.48 -81.84 21.10
CA ASP A 459 40.55 -82.43 22.08
C ASP A 459 40.36 -83.93 21.84
N LYS A 460 40.38 -84.39 20.59
CA LYS A 460 40.42 -85.81 20.18
C LYS A 460 41.70 -86.53 20.59
N THR A 461 42.86 -85.86 20.54
CA THR A 461 44.12 -86.42 21.06
C THR A 461 44.16 -86.47 22.59
N LYS A 462 43.56 -85.50 23.30
CA LYS A 462 43.34 -85.61 24.77
C LYS A 462 42.43 -86.79 25.14
N GLU A 463 41.36 -87.04 24.38
CA GLU A 463 40.50 -88.21 24.57
C GLU A 463 41.30 -89.51 24.41
N GLN A 464 42.11 -89.63 23.35
CA GLN A 464 43.04 -90.76 23.16
C GLN A 464 44.04 -90.87 24.33
N GLN A 465 44.66 -89.78 24.75
CA GLN A 465 45.62 -89.76 25.86
C GLN A 465 44.99 -90.22 27.18
N SER A 466 43.72 -89.89 27.44
CA SER A 466 42.99 -90.35 28.63
C SER A 466 42.79 -91.88 28.61
N ALA A 467 42.46 -92.45 27.46
CA ALA A 467 42.37 -93.90 27.27
C ALA A 467 43.75 -94.60 27.34
N LEU A 468 44.84 -93.91 27.00
CA LEU A 468 46.20 -94.41 27.23
C LEU A 468 46.55 -94.44 28.72
N ALA A 469 46.23 -93.38 29.47
CA ALA A 469 46.49 -93.30 30.91
C ALA A 469 45.70 -94.35 31.71
N GLU A 470 44.46 -94.65 31.31
CA GLU A 470 43.67 -95.74 31.90
C GLU A 470 44.33 -97.11 31.64
N LEU A 471 44.86 -97.33 30.44
CA LEU A 471 45.55 -98.57 30.06
C LEU A 471 46.93 -98.71 30.74
N GLU A 472 47.67 -97.61 30.92
CA GLU A 472 48.89 -97.58 31.74
C GLU A 472 48.58 -97.88 33.23
N SER A 473 47.46 -97.40 33.76
CA SER A 473 47.02 -97.75 35.12
C SER A 473 46.69 -99.24 35.26
N GLN A 474 46.11 -99.87 34.23
CA GLN A 474 45.88 -101.32 34.20
C GLN A 474 47.20 -102.10 34.14
N LEU A 475 48.15 -101.66 33.31
CA LEU A 475 49.50 -102.24 33.20
C LEU A 475 50.29 -102.11 34.52
N LEU A 476 50.17 -100.99 35.23
CA LEU A 476 50.84 -100.78 36.51
C LEU A 476 50.21 -101.68 37.61
N GLY A 477 48.89 -101.89 37.56
CA GLY A 477 48.18 -102.88 38.38
C GLY A 477 48.73 -104.30 38.17
N SER A 478 48.73 -104.80 36.93
CA SER A 478 49.24 -106.16 36.63
C SER A 478 50.74 -106.31 36.92
N LYS A 479 51.55 -105.26 36.71
CA LYS A 479 52.97 -105.22 37.12
C LYS A 479 53.15 -105.32 38.64
N LEU A 480 52.24 -104.73 39.43
CA LEU A 480 52.28 -104.81 40.89
C LEU A 480 51.84 -106.20 41.38
N GLU A 481 50.85 -106.83 40.73
CA GLU A 481 50.51 -108.25 40.95
C GLU A 481 51.69 -109.17 40.62
N LEU A 482 52.37 -108.97 39.48
CA LEU A 482 53.58 -109.71 39.12
C LEU A 482 54.73 -109.51 40.11
N LYS A 483 54.90 -108.29 40.67
CA LYS A 483 55.89 -108.04 41.73
C LYS A 483 55.55 -108.78 43.03
N ASN A 484 54.28 -108.78 43.43
CA ASN A 484 53.82 -109.56 44.58
C ASN A 484 54.04 -111.08 44.35
N LYS A 485 53.85 -111.56 43.12
CA LYS A 485 54.15 -112.95 42.73
C LYS A 485 55.65 -113.26 42.73
N LEU A 486 56.51 -112.31 42.35
CA LEU A 486 57.96 -112.46 42.45
C LEU A 486 58.41 -112.52 43.92
N GLU A 487 57.87 -111.66 44.79
CA GLU A 487 58.15 -111.70 46.24
C GLU A 487 57.63 -112.98 46.90
N GLU A 488 56.50 -113.53 46.43
CA GLU A 488 56.02 -114.85 46.82
C GLU A 488 56.99 -115.96 46.39
N VAL A 489 57.51 -115.92 45.15
CA VAL A 489 58.54 -116.84 44.62
C VAL A 489 59.85 -116.71 45.39
N ASP A 490 60.34 -115.51 45.69
CA ASP A 490 61.54 -115.31 46.51
C ASP A 490 61.34 -115.85 47.94
N SER A 491 60.12 -115.73 48.51
CA SER A 491 59.78 -116.36 49.79
C SER A 491 59.81 -117.90 49.72
N LEU A 492 59.50 -118.48 48.56
CA LEU A 492 59.56 -119.92 48.32
C LEU A 492 61.01 -120.36 48.07
N GLN A 493 61.82 -119.55 47.38
CA GLN A 493 63.23 -119.81 47.13
C GLN A 493 64.07 -119.66 48.41
N ALA A 494 63.72 -118.77 49.32
CA ALA A 494 64.28 -118.70 50.67
C ALA A 494 63.98 -119.97 51.49
N LYS A 495 62.73 -120.48 51.44
CA LYS A 495 62.37 -121.76 52.08
C LYS A 495 63.10 -122.94 51.42
N LEU A 496 63.31 -122.89 50.10
CA LEU A 496 64.07 -123.89 49.35
C LEU A 496 65.56 -123.87 49.74
N SER A 497 66.16 -122.70 49.97
CA SER A 497 67.55 -122.60 50.45
C SER A 497 67.70 -123.02 51.92
N GLU A 498 66.70 -122.77 52.76
CA GLU A 498 66.64 -123.32 54.13
C GLU A 498 66.53 -124.86 54.10
N ALA A 499 65.73 -125.42 53.18
CA ALA A 499 65.68 -126.86 52.95
C ALA A 499 67.00 -127.40 52.37
N ALA A 500 67.67 -126.65 51.49
CA ALA A 500 68.96 -127.03 50.91
C ALA A 500 70.08 -127.05 51.96
N THR A 501 70.15 -126.06 52.87
CA THR A 501 71.14 -126.06 53.97
C THR A 501 70.90 -127.18 54.98
N LYS A 502 69.63 -127.54 55.25
CA LYS A 502 69.29 -128.76 56.01
C LYS A 502 69.70 -130.03 55.27
N ASN A 503 69.48 -130.09 53.95
CA ASN A 503 69.99 -131.18 53.12
C ASN A 503 71.52 -131.24 53.10
N VAL A 504 72.25 -130.12 53.20
CA VAL A 504 73.72 -130.13 53.37
C VAL A 504 74.11 -130.72 54.72
N GLN A 505 73.44 -130.37 55.82
CA GLN A 505 73.72 -130.98 57.13
C GLN A 505 73.39 -132.48 57.18
N PHE A 506 72.40 -132.95 56.41
CA PHE A 506 72.18 -134.37 56.20
C PHE A 506 73.24 -134.97 55.25
N ALA A 507 73.64 -134.26 54.19
CA ALA A 507 74.64 -134.71 53.23
C ALA A 507 76.05 -134.82 53.84
N GLU A 508 76.47 -133.94 54.75
CA GLU A 508 77.74 -134.10 55.49
C GLU A 508 77.72 -135.35 56.38
N ARG A 509 76.55 -135.64 56.97
CA ARG A 509 76.30 -136.83 57.81
C ARG A 509 76.20 -138.12 56.98
N VAL A 510 75.87 -138.00 55.70
CA VAL A 510 75.83 -139.08 54.70
C VAL A 510 77.18 -139.23 53.99
N GLN A 511 77.96 -138.17 53.75
CA GLN A 511 79.30 -138.20 53.16
C GLN A 511 80.32 -138.92 54.06
N LEU A 512 80.09 -138.94 55.38
CA LEU A 512 80.83 -139.80 56.31
C LEU A 512 80.52 -141.31 56.15
N LEU A 513 79.54 -141.66 55.30
CA LEU A 513 79.18 -143.03 54.89
C LEU A 513 79.38 -143.27 53.38
N GLU A 514 79.12 -142.27 52.52
CA GLU A 514 79.37 -142.31 51.06
C GLU A 514 80.87 -142.12 50.71
N GLY A 515 81.72 -141.78 51.68
CA GLY A 515 83.16 -142.05 51.61
C GLY A 515 83.52 -143.53 51.44
N LEU A 516 82.53 -144.44 51.44
CA LEU A 516 82.67 -145.87 51.11
C LEU A 516 81.98 -146.31 49.80
N LEU A 517 81.21 -145.47 49.08
CA LEU A 517 80.54 -145.88 47.83
C LEU A 517 80.13 -144.72 46.89
N GLU A 518 79.96 -145.03 45.60
CA GLU A 518 79.14 -144.26 44.64
C GLU A 518 79.54 -142.80 44.30
N ALA A 519 80.81 -142.63 43.90
CA ALA A 519 81.26 -141.47 43.12
C ALA A 519 80.70 -141.47 41.66
N SER A 520 79.40 -141.25 41.50
CA SER A 520 78.70 -141.26 40.19
C SER A 520 77.71 -140.11 40.02
N GLN A 521 78.21 -138.88 39.83
CA GLN A 521 77.39 -137.66 39.64
C GLN A 521 77.26 -137.18 38.19
N ALA A 522 76.13 -136.49 37.94
CA ALA A 522 75.68 -135.65 36.80
C ALA A 522 74.48 -136.25 36.02
N ARG A 523 73.48 -135.50 35.53
CA ARG A 523 73.46 -134.15 34.91
C ARG A 523 72.04 -133.49 34.92
N GLU A 524 71.97 -132.19 34.54
CA GLU A 524 70.88 -131.54 33.73
C GLU A 524 69.43 -131.52 34.28
N ALA A 525 68.37 -130.94 33.65
CA ALA A 525 68.09 -129.63 32.98
C ALA A 525 66.55 -129.57 32.65
N GLU A 526 65.88 -128.62 31.94
CA GLU A 526 66.18 -127.36 31.22
C GLU A 526 64.85 -126.57 30.94
N LYS A 527 64.90 -125.25 30.62
CA LYS A 527 63.88 -124.41 29.90
C LYS A 527 62.47 -124.23 30.54
N GLY A 528 61.61 -123.28 30.11
CA GLY A 528 61.76 -122.13 29.20
C GLY A 528 60.84 -122.12 27.96
N GLN A 529 59.93 -121.14 27.83
CA GLN A 529 59.09 -120.95 26.62
C GLN A 529 58.58 -119.49 26.48
N GLU A 530 58.87 -118.82 25.35
CA GLU A 530 58.59 -117.39 25.17
C GLU A 530 58.54 -116.95 23.69
N GLU A 531 57.35 -116.82 23.09
CA GLU A 531 57.17 -116.25 21.73
C GLU A 531 55.99 -115.26 21.58
N ALA A 532 55.18 -115.04 22.63
CA ALA A 532 54.05 -114.09 22.58
C ALA A 532 54.48 -112.61 22.71
N ASN A 533 55.51 -112.35 23.53
CA ASN A 533 55.81 -111.01 24.05
C ASN A 533 56.26 -109.98 22.99
N GLN A 534 56.90 -110.43 21.90
CA GLN A 534 57.53 -109.52 20.91
C GLN A 534 56.56 -108.77 19.98
N ALA A 535 55.28 -109.15 19.95
CA ALA A 535 54.27 -108.44 19.15
C ALA A 535 53.64 -107.26 19.93
N GLU A 536 53.37 -107.46 21.22
CA GLU A 536 52.74 -106.48 22.10
C GLU A 536 53.69 -105.33 22.46
N GLU A 537 54.95 -105.65 22.75
CA GLU A 537 56.01 -104.68 23.07
C GLU A 537 56.16 -103.58 22.00
N ARG A 538 56.11 -103.94 20.71
CA ARG A 538 56.27 -102.99 19.60
C ARG A 538 55.07 -102.05 19.44
N LEU A 539 53.86 -102.53 19.76
CA LEU A 539 52.64 -101.72 19.67
C LEU A 539 52.55 -100.74 20.85
N LEU A 540 52.94 -101.18 22.05
CA LEU A 540 53.15 -100.31 23.21
C LEU A 540 54.22 -99.24 22.95
N GLN A 541 55.34 -99.60 22.33
CA GLN A 541 56.46 -98.67 22.13
C GLN A 541 56.15 -97.53 21.15
N LEU A 542 55.38 -97.79 20.08
CA LEU A 542 54.91 -96.74 19.16
C LEU A 542 53.89 -95.80 19.84
N ARG A 543 52.96 -96.37 20.60
CA ARG A 543 51.93 -95.67 21.37
C ARG A 543 52.52 -94.80 22.48
N LEU A 544 53.60 -95.25 23.12
CA LEU A 544 54.38 -94.46 24.08
C LEU A 544 55.07 -93.26 23.41
N GLN A 545 55.65 -93.44 22.23
CA GLN A 545 56.28 -92.37 21.46
C GLN A 545 55.27 -91.29 21.02
N GLU A 546 54.06 -91.69 20.64
CA GLU A 546 52.97 -90.78 20.26
C GLU A 546 52.42 -90.00 21.47
N SER A 547 52.26 -90.67 22.62
CA SER A 547 51.93 -90.03 23.91
C SER A 547 53.00 -89.01 24.33
N MET A 548 54.29 -89.36 24.24
CA MET A 548 55.40 -88.44 24.54
C MET A 548 55.42 -87.20 23.61
N ALA A 549 55.03 -87.34 22.35
CA ALA A 549 54.90 -86.22 21.43
C ALA A 549 53.75 -85.27 21.83
N GLN A 550 52.58 -85.82 22.20
CA GLN A 550 51.42 -85.05 22.66
C GLN A 550 51.68 -84.34 24.00
N ILE A 551 52.39 -84.99 24.93
CA ILE A 551 52.90 -84.35 26.16
C ILE A 551 53.81 -83.19 25.79
N SER A 552 54.77 -83.38 24.89
CA SER A 552 55.70 -82.32 24.47
C SER A 552 55.03 -81.16 23.71
N THR A 553 53.82 -81.32 23.14
CA THR A 553 53.04 -80.20 22.59
C THR A 553 52.23 -79.49 23.68
N LEU A 554 51.57 -80.23 24.58
CA LEU A 554 50.82 -79.65 25.70
C LEU A 554 51.73 -78.92 26.70
N GLU A 555 52.95 -79.41 26.94
CA GLU A 555 53.98 -78.72 27.71
C GLU A 555 54.41 -77.40 27.06
N LYS A 556 54.46 -77.33 25.72
CA LYS A 556 54.76 -76.08 24.99
C LYS A 556 53.59 -75.10 25.06
N GLU A 557 52.35 -75.55 24.84
CA GLU A 557 51.16 -74.70 24.98
C GLU A 557 51.00 -74.18 26.42
N ALA A 558 51.26 -75.02 27.42
CA ALA A 558 51.27 -74.61 28.83
C ALA A 558 52.42 -73.62 29.13
N ALA A 559 53.61 -73.82 28.57
CA ALA A 559 54.72 -72.89 28.70
C ALA A 559 54.45 -71.55 27.98
N GLU A 560 53.81 -71.56 26.81
CA GLU A 560 53.42 -70.36 26.07
C GLU A 560 52.31 -69.60 26.78
N LEU A 561 51.26 -70.27 27.26
CA LEU A 561 50.23 -69.64 28.08
C LEU A 561 50.81 -69.05 29.37
N ASN A 562 51.66 -69.80 30.08
CA ASN A 562 52.35 -69.29 31.28
C ASN A 562 53.29 -68.11 30.94
N ASN A 563 53.95 -68.12 29.78
CA ASN A 563 54.74 -67.00 29.27
C ASN A 563 53.85 -65.77 28.95
N THR A 564 52.66 -65.94 28.34
CA THR A 564 51.73 -64.80 28.15
C THR A 564 51.22 -64.25 29.49
N VAL A 565 50.93 -65.12 30.47
CA VAL A 565 50.52 -64.73 31.82
C VAL A 565 51.66 -64.00 32.55
N GLU A 566 52.90 -64.49 32.46
CA GLU A 566 54.06 -63.82 33.06
C GLU A 566 54.39 -62.51 32.34
N GLN A 567 54.26 -62.44 31.01
CA GLN A 567 54.33 -61.18 30.27
C GLN A 567 53.24 -60.19 30.68
N LEU A 568 52.04 -60.65 31.04
CA LEU A 568 50.97 -59.78 31.55
C LEU A 568 51.23 -59.35 33.00
N LYS A 569 51.83 -60.19 33.85
CA LYS A 569 52.33 -59.79 35.17
C LYS A 569 53.45 -58.78 35.05
N VAL A 570 54.44 -59.02 34.19
CA VAL A 570 55.52 -58.07 33.87
C VAL A 570 54.91 -56.78 33.35
N LYS A 571 54.04 -56.79 32.34
CA LYS A 571 53.35 -55.57 31.86
C LYS A 571 52.53 -54.87 32.95
N ASN A 572 51.93 -55.58 33.91
CA ASN A 572 51.24 -54.95 35.05
C ASN A 572 52.22 -54.38 36.09
N ASN A 573 53.34 -55.05 36.34
CA ASN A 573 54.41 -54.59 37.21
C ASN A 573 55.14 -53.39 36.59
N ASP A 574 55.51 -53.44 35.31
CA ASP A 574 55.95 -52.32 34.47
C ASP A 574 55.00 -51.12 34.59
N LEU A 575 53.68 -51.34 34.56
CA LEU A 575 52.69 -50.26 34.68
C LEU A 575 52.60 -49.72 36.11
N ARG A 576 52.77 -50.55 37.14
CA ARG A 576 52.88 -50.12 38.54
C ARG A 576 54.18 -49.37 38.80
N GLU A 577 55.29 -49.86 38.26
CA GLU A 577 56.62 -49.27 38.32
C GLU A 577 56.60 -47.93 37.59
N LYS A 578 56.14 -47.85 36.34
CA LYS A 578 56.01 -46.57 35.62
C LYS A 578 55.00 -45.60 36.25
N ASN A 579 53.98 -46.09 36.95
CA ASN A 579 53.07 -45.25 37.73
C ASN A 579 53.72 -44.76 39.04
N TRP A 580 54.52 -45.60 39.69
CA TRP A 580 55.30 -45.27 40.88
C TRP A 580 56.48 -44.34 40.56
N GLU A 581 57.23 -44.60 39.48
CA GLU A 581 58.23 -43.70 38.88
C GLU A 581 57.60 -42.36 38.49
N ALA A 582 56.38 -42.35 37.92
CA ALA A 582 55.68 -41.10 37.63
C ALA A 582 55.28 -40.37 38.93
N MET A 583 54.90 -41.10 39.98
CA MET A 583 54.56 -40.52 41.29
C MET A 583 55.81 -40.03 42.04
N GLU A 584 56.95 -40.72 41.91
CA GLU A 584 58.25 -40.30 42.44
C GLU A 584 58.85 -39.16 41.61
N ALA A 585 58.63 -39.12 40.30
CA ALA A 585 58.97 -37.98 39.44
C ALA A 585 58.15 -36.73 39.77
N VAL A 586 56.85 -36.90 40.10
CA VAL A 586 56.03 -35.80 40.63
C VAL A 586 56.52 -35.38 42.01
N ALA A 587 56.67 -36.30 42.96
CA ALA A 587 57.13 -35.97 44.32
C ALA A 587 58.56 -35.37 44.36
N SER A 588 59.45 -35.81 43.47
CA SER A 588 60.79 -35.23 43.33
C SER A 588 60.79 -33.91 42.55
N ALA A 589 59.85 -33.66 41.63
CA ALA A 589 59.64 -32.35 41.02
C ALA A 589 59.05 -31.35 42.03
N GLU A 590 58.07 -31.76 42.84
CA GLU A 590 57.52 -31.00 43.96
C GLU A 590 58.63 -30.67 44.98
N LYS A 591 59.37 -31.68 45.45
CA LYS A 591 60.50 -31.48 46.36
C LYS A 591 61.62 -30.64 45.75
N ALA A 592 61.90 -30.75 44.45
CA ALA A 592 62.85 -29.87 43.77
C ALA A 592 62.34 -28.43 43.64
N CYS A 593 61.02 -28.22 43.55
CA CYS A 593 60.41 -26.90 43.65
C CYS A 593 60.47 -26.35 45.09
N GLU A 594 60.22 -27.16 46.12
CA GLU A 594 60.40 -26.77 47.52
C GLU A 594 61.87 -26.45 47.85
N GLU A 595 62.82 -27.28 47.40
CA GLU A 595 64.26 -27.04 47.59
C GLU A 595 64.73 -25.80 46.80
N LYS A 596 64.16 -25.52 45.62
CA LYS A 596 64.38 -24.24 44.91
C LYS A 596 63.76 -23.06 45.64
N LEU A 597 62.57 -23.20 46.22
CA LEU A 597 61.93 -22.16 47.03
C LEU A 597 62.75 -21.86 48.28
N LEU A 598 63.18 -22.88 49.01
CA LEU A 598 63.99 -22.78 50.23
C LEU A 598 65.41 -22.28 49.95
N SER A 599 66.04 -22.71 48.85
CA SER A 599 67.36 -22.18 48.46
C SER A 599 67.27 -20.75 47.91
N SER A 600 66.20 -20.38 47.20
CA SER A 600 65.92 -18.98 46.82
C SER A 600 65.69 -18.10 48.06
N THR A 601 64.89 -18.57 49.03
CA THR A 601 64.67 -17.87 50.30
C THR A 601 65.98 -17.71 51.08
N ARG A 602 66.77 -18.78 51.25
CA ARG A 602 68.09 -18.70 51.90
C ARG A 602 69.08 -17.84 51.13
N ALA A 603 69.02 -17.81 49.80
CA ALA A 603 69.85 -16.93 48.99
C ALA A 603 69.43 -15.46 49.18
N LYS A 604 68.13 -15.16 49.28
CA LYS A 604 67.62 -13.83 49.64
C LYS A 604 68.05 -13.42 51.04
N GLU A 605 67.88 -14.29 52.04
CA GLU A 605 68.34 -14.07 53.43
C GLU A 605 69.86 -13.86 53.49
N THR A 606 70.63 -14.65 52.72
CA THR A 606 72.09 -14.51 52.63
C THR A 606 72.49 -13.22 51.92
N LEU A 607 71.76 -12.78 50.89
CA LEU A 607 71.98 -11.50 50.22
C LEU A 607 71.57 -10.31 51.10
N GLU A 608 70.52 -10.43 51.93
CA GLU A 608 70.15 -9.41 52.92
C GLU A 608 71.16 -9.34 54.06
N GLN A 609 71.67 -10.49 54.54
CA GLN A 609 72.78 -10.53 55.51
C GLN A 609 74.09 -10.03 54.91
N GLN A 610 74.42 -10.37 53.66
CA GLN A 610 75.61 -9.85 52.98
C GLN A 610 75.46 -8.36 52.69
N LEU A 611 74.28 -7.87 52.32
CA LEU A 611 74.03 -6.44 52.17
C LEU A 611 74.19 -5.73 53.52
N GLY A 612 73.60 -6.24 54.61
CA GLY A 612 73.76 -5.69 55.95
C GLY A 612 75.21 -5.75 56.46
N ALA A 613 75.93 -6.83 56.18
CA ALA A 613 77.34 -6.99 56.54
C ALA A 613 78.25 -6.09 55.70
N VAL A 614 78.00 -5.94 54.40
CA VAL A 614 78.72 -5.00 53.52
C VAL A 614 78.38 -3.56 53.88
N GLN A 615 77.15 -3.25 54.30
CA GLN A 615 76.78 -1.93 54.83
C GLN A 615 77.51 -1.64 56.15
N ALA A 616 77.53 -2.59 57.10
CA ALA A 616 78.24 -2.45 58.36
C ALA A 616 79.77 -2.35 58.17
N GLN A 617 80.34 -3.24 57.35
CA GLN A 617 81.77 -3.24 57.03
C GLN A 617 82.18 -2.03 56.19
N THR A 618 81.33 -1.55 55.28
CA THR A 618 81.59 -0.29 54.55
C THR A 618 81.53 0.88 55.54
N LYS A 619 80.54 0.92 56.45
CA LYS A 619 80.45 1.94 57.50
C LYS A 619 81.68 1.93 58.41
N GLU A 620 82.16 0.77 58.83
CA GLU A 620 83.36 0.59 59.65
C GLU A 620 84.65 0.93 58.88
N ALA A 621 84.83 0.41 57.66
CA ALA A 621 86.01 0.66 56.82
C ALA A 621 86.12 2.14 56.44
N LEU A 622 85.01 2.78 56.10
CA LEU A 622 84.98 4.21 55.81
C LEU A 622 85.27 5.05 57.08
N SER A 623 84.64 4.73 58.21
CA SER A 623 84.91 5.42 59.49
C SER A 623 86.34 5.23 59.98
N SER A 624 86.96 4.07 59.75
CA SER A 624 88.35 3.78 60.15
C SER A 624 89.40 4.30 59.17
N LEU A 625 89.08 4.42 57.88
CA LEU A 625 89.92 5.14 56.91
C LEU A 625 89.97 6.64 57.20
N LEU A 626 88.89 7.22 57.74
CA LEU A 626 88.76 8.66 58.01
C LEU A 626 88.23 8.94 59.44
N PRO A 627 88.97 8.59 60.53
CA PRO A 627 88.46 8.66 61.92
C PRO A 627 88.12 10.07 62.45
N ARG A 628 88.45 11.12 61.69
CA ARG A 628 88.12 12.51 62.03
C ARG A 628 86.67 12.88 61.70
N VAL A 629 85.91 11.94 61.12
CA VAL A 629 84.62 12.12 60.45
C VAL A 629 83.49 11.41 61.21
N MET A 630 83.43 11.61 62.52
CA MET A 630 82.44 10.92 63.37
C MET A 630 81.17 11.74 63.59
N SER A 631 80.01 11.08 63.52
CA SER A 631 78.71 11.56 63.97
C SER A 631 77.90 10.33 64.36
N ASP A 632 77.59 10.22 65.64
CA ASP A 632 76.96 9.01 66.21
C ASP A 632 75.44 9.18 66.21
N GLY A 633 74.73 8.21 65.64
CA GLY A 633 73.32 8.37 65.33
C GLY A 633 72.72 7.16 64.61
N GLN A 634 71.55 6.73 65.09
CA GLN A 634 70.84 5.53 64.63
C GLN A 634 69.95 5.82 63.41
N GLN A 635 70.56 6.41 62.37
CA GLN A 635 69.92 6.78 61.09
C GLN A 635 70.09 5.68 60.02
N GLY A 636 69.37 5.79 58.91
CA GLY A 636 69.44 4.84 57.80
C GLY A 636 70.82 4.80 57.15
N TYR A 637 71.17 3.67 56.51
CA TYR A 637 72.50 3.49 55.91
C TYR A 637 72.83 4.57 54.88
N ASP A 638 71.88 4.90 53.99
CA ASP A 638 72.10 5.88 52.92
C ASP A 638 72.22 7.31 53.46
N GLU A 639 71.41 7.66 54.47
CA GLU A 639 71.48 8.95 55.18
C GLU A 639 72.83 9.14 55.89
N TRP A 640 73.34 8.07 56.50
CA TRP A 640 74.66 8.05 57.12
C TRP A 640 75.79 8.13 56.08
N LEU A 641 75.70 7.35 55.00
CA LEU A 641 76.73 7.27 53.96
C LEU A 641 76.93 8.63 53.26
N GLN A 642 75.84 9.37 53.07
CA GLN A 642 75.89 10.69 52.45
C GLN A 642 76.56 11.74 53.35
N GLN A 643 76.28 11.73 54.67
CA GLN A 643 76.98 12.57 55.65
C GLN A 643 78.46 12.20 55.80
N PHE A 644 78.78 10.91 55.74
CA PHE A 644 80.16 10.45 55.74
C PHE A 644 80.90 10.98 54.51
N LYS A 645 80.34 10.79 53.31
CA LYS A 645 80.96 11.16 52.02
C LYS A 645 81.40 12.62 51.95
N GLU A 646 80.60 13.54 52.47
CA GLU A 646 80.89 14.98 52.48
C GLU A 646 82.19 15.29 53.23
N LYS A 647 82.25 14.87 54.50
CA LYS A 647 83.41 15.05 55.40
C LYS A 647 84.62 14.18 55.02
N ALA A 648 84.39 13.02 54.39
CA ALA A 648 85.43 12.09 53.95
C ALA A 648 86.38 12.68 52.90
N LEU A 649 85.85 13.52 52.01
CA LEU A 649 86.62 14.17 50.95
C LEU A 649 87.64 15.16 51.50
N GLU A 650 87.45 15.68 52.72
CA GLU A 650 88.34 16.66 53.35
C GLU A 650 89.70 16.08 53.77
N ALA A 651 89.81 14.76 53.98
CA ALA A 651 91.00 14.14 54.58
C ALA A 651 91.63 13.00 53.75
N LEU A 652 90.99 12.51 52.69
CA LEU A 652 91.62 11.56 51.73
C LEU A 652 92.70 12.22 50.85
N GLN A 653 92.94 13.52 51.02
CA GLN A 653 93.89 14.34 50.26
C GLN A 653 95.38 14.08 50.63
N GLN A 654 95.72 13.08 51.47
CA GLN A 654 97.01 13.04 52.17
C GLN A 654 98.02 11.88 51.89
N LYS A 655 97.67 10.66 51.40
CA LYS A 655 98.68 9.58 51.11
C LYS A 655 98.17 8.33 50.36
N LYS A 656 99.10 7.53 49.78
CA LYS A 656 98.85 6.25 49.03
C LYS A 656 100.13 5.36 48.87
N SER A 657 99.94 4.05 48.59
CA SER A 657 100.87 3.05 47.95
C SER A 657 101.84 2.23 48.86
N THR A 658 102.50 1.07 48.56
CA THR A 658 102.52 -0.09 47.57
C THR A 658 103.74 -1.05 47.93
N VAL A 659 104.11 -2.28 47.45
CA VAL A 659 103.68 -3.34 46.45
C VAL A 659 104.46 -4.70 46.62
N THR A 660 103.84 -5.87 46.32
CA THR A 660 104.41 -7.25 45.96
C THR A 660 105.39 -8.02 46.90
N GLU A 661 105.70 -9.34 46.85
CA GLU A 661 105.36 -10.57 46.03
C GLU A 661 106.53 -11.18 45.20
N SER A 662 106.75 -12.52 45.24
CA SER A 662 107.82 -13.20 44.44
C SER A 662 107.75 -14.75 44.25
N ASP A 663 106.85 -15.50 44.89
CA ASP A 663 106.94 -16.99 45.01
C ASP A 663 106.42 -17.77 43.78
N LEU A 664 106.66 -17.25 42.57
CA LEU A 664 105.80 -17.46 41.40
C LEU A 664 106.33 -18.43 40.32
N ALA A 665 107.63 -18.74 40.30
CA ALA A 665 108.30 -19.17 39.06
C ALA A 665 108.18 -20.66 38.70
N LEU A 666 108.15 -21.59 39.66
CA LEU A 666 108.14 -23.04 39.37
C LEU A 666 106.73 -23.62 39.24
N SER A 667 105.80 -23.19 40.09
CA SER A 667 104.36 -23.52 39.97
C SER A 667 103.78 -23.13 38.61
N LEU A 668 104.36 -22.10 37.97
CA LEU A 668 103.99 -21.61 36.65
C LEU A 668 103.89 -22.73 35.60
N ARG A 669 104.90 -23.62 35.54
CA ARG A 669 105.11 -24.51 34.38
C ARG A 669 104.23 -25.76 34.37
N GLU A 670 104.06 -26.42 35.52
CA GLU A 670 103.07 -27.51 35.63
C GLU A 670 101.65 -26.97 35.47
N SER A 671 101.41 -25.71 35.90
CA SER A 671 100.17 -25.01 35.61
C SER A 671 99.96 -24.69 34.12
N ASP A 672 101.00 -24.67 33.28
CA ASP A 672 100.87 -24.36 31.84
C ASP A 672 100.41 -25.57 31.01
N GLU A 673 100.89 -26.79 31.29
CA GLU A 673 100.39 -28.00 30.64
C GLU A 673 98.94 -28.31 31.08
N ALA A 674 98.63 -28.09 32.38
CA ALA A 674 97.27 -28.15 32.88
C ALA A 674 96.36 -27.08 32.24
N ARG A 675 96.86 -25.83 32.05
CA ARG A 675 96.16 -24.78 31.31
C ARG A 675 95.84 -25.20 29.88
N HIS A 676 96.77 -25.83 29.15
CA HIS A 676 96.49 -26.26 27.77
C HIS A 676 95.35 -27.29 27.66
N THR A 677 95.28 -28.24 28.58
CA THR A 677 94.16 -29.20 28.62
C THR A 677 92.83 -28.53 29.00
N LEU A 678 92.84 -27.72 30.08
CA LEU A 678 91.66 -26.96 30.50
C LEU A 678 91.19 -25.96 29.44
N GLN A 679 92.09 -25.34 28.70
CA GLN A 679 91.77 -24.43 27.59
C GLN A 679 91.04 -25.18 26.47
N ALA A 680 91.49 -26.38 26.09
CA ALA A 680 90.83 -27.19 25.08
C ALA A 680 89.41 -27.62 25.52
N GLU A 681 89.24 -28.00 26.78
CA GLU A 681 87.91 -28.29 27.36
C GLU A 681 87.03 -27.02 27.40
N CYS A 682 87.58 -25.87 27.82
CA CYS A 682 86.88 -24.59 27.79
C CYS A 682 86.47 -24.15 26.38
N ASP A 683 87.27 -24.42 25.36
CA ASP A 683 86.95 -24.08 23.97
C ASP A 683 85.89 -25.03 23.36
N GLN A 684 85.86 -26.30 23.79
CA GLN A 684 84.71 -27.18 23.53
C GLN A 684 83.44 -26.66 24.22
N TYR A 685 83.51 -26.27 25.51
CA TYR A 685 82.37 -25.69 26.21
C TYR A 685 81.91 -24.38 25.57
N ARG A 686 82.81 -23.49 25.14
CA ARG A 686 82.46 -22.28 24.34
C ARG A 686 81.72 -22.64 23.06
N THR A 687 82.17 -23.68 22.35
CA THR A 687 81.55 -24.12 21.10
C THR A 687 80.13 -24.65 21.35
N ILE A 688 79.93 -25.50 22.36
CA ILE A 688 78.61 -26.03 22.75
C ILE A 688 77.69 -24.92 23.25
N LEU A 689 78.21 -23.95 24.02
CA LEU A 689 77.45 -22.77 24.46
C LEU A 689 77.03 -21.90 23.28
N ALA A 690 77.91 -21.63 22.31
CA ALA A 690 77.57 -20.87 21.11
C ALA A 690 76.57 -21.61 20.19
N GLU A 691 76.59 -22.95 20.18
CA GLU A 691 75.59 -23.74 19.44
C GLU A 691 74.23 -23.77 20.15
N THR A 692 74.19 -23.90 21.47
CA THR A 692 72.94 -23.83 22.24
C THR A 692 72.36 -22.41 22.27
N GLU A 693 73.19 -21.37 22.32
CA GLU A 693 72.78 -19.97 22.16
C GLU A 693 72.18 -19.71 20.77
N ARG A 694 72.78 -20.27 19.70
CA ARG A 694 72.20 -20.20 18.35
C ARG A 694 70.84 -20.89 18.30
N MET A 695 70.74 -22.14 18.77
CA MET A 695 69.49 -22.89 18.81
C MET A 695 68.39 -22.19 19.63
N LEU A 696 68.76 -21.51 20.71
CA LEU A 696 67.82 -20.75 21.54
C LEU A 696 67.36 -19.45 20.84
N LYS A 697 68.24 -18.77 20.10
CA LYS A 697 67.87 -17.62 19.24
C LYS A 697 66.97 -18.03 18.08
N ASP A 698 67.26 -19.17 17.43
CA ASP A 698 66.43 -19.72 16.35
C ASP A 698 65.03 -20.09 16.88
N LEU A 699 64.96 -20.68 18.09
CA LEU A 699 63.69 -20.98 18.76
C LEU A 699 62.93 -19.70 19.17
N GLN A 700 63.61 -18.72 19.78
CA GLN A 700 63.01 -17.43 20.13
C GLN A 700 62.41 -16.76 18.88
N LYS A 701 63.18 -16.69 17.80
CA LYS A 701 62.73 -16.14 16.52
C LYS A 701 61.50 -16.90 15.98
N SER A 702 61.50 -18.23 16.03
CA SER A 702 60.36 -19.02 15.58
C SER A 702 59.09 -18.75 16.40
N VAL A 703 59.22 -18.50 17.72
CA VAL A 703 58.10 -18.13 18.59
C VAL A 703 57.63 -16.69 18.31
N GLU A 704 58.54 -15.76 18.06
CA GLU A 704 58.20 -14.37 17.66
C GLU A 704 57.48 -14.33 16.30
N GLU A 705 57.92 -15.15 15.34
CA GLU A 705 57.27 -15.31 14.03
C GLU A 705 55.88 -15.97 14.16
N GLU A 706 55.71 -17.01 14.98
CA GLU A 706 54.38 -17.56 15.28
C GLU A 706 53.48 -16.55 16.01
N GLU A 707 54.00 -15.75 16.95
CA GLU A 707 53.21 -14.71 17.63
C GLU A 707 52.67 -13.70 16.61
N GLN A 708 53.47 -13.24 15.64
CA GLN A 708 52.98 -12.33 14.60
C GLN A 708 51.92 -13.00 13.71
N VAL A 709 52.09 -14.27 13.36
CA VAL A 709 51.07 -15.03 12.60
C VAL A 709 49.75 -15.14 13.38
N TRP A 710 49.80 -15.38 14.69
CA TRP A 710 48.61 -15.41 15.54
C TRP A 710 47.98 -14.02 15.72
N LYS A 711 48.79 -12.95 15.80
CA LYS A 711 48.33 -11.55 15.80
C LYS A 711 47.55 -11.20 14.55
N VAL A 712 48.10 -11.51 13.37
CA VAL A 712 47.46 -11.25 12.07
C VAL A 712 46.17 -12.07 11.90
N LYS A 713 46.16 -13.33 12.37
CA LYS A 713 44.93 -14.15 12.40
C LYS A 713 43.87 -13.57 13.34
N LEU A 714 44.27 -13.05 14.50
CA LEU A 714 43.36 -12.42 15.45
C LEU A 714 42.73 -11.15 14.86
N THR A 715 43.53 -10.24 14.31
CA THR A 715 43.01 -9.01 13.68
C THR A 715 42.12 -9.33 12.48
N ALA A 716 42.49 -10.30 11.63
CA ALA A 716 41.64 -10.72 10.51
C ALA A 716 40.30 -11.33 10.98
N SER A 717 40.30 -12.07 12.09
CA SER A 717 39.07 -12.59 12.71
C SER A 717 38.22 -11.49 13.34
N GLU A 718 38.84 -10.46 13.92
CA GLU A 718 38.16 -9.31 14.52
C GLU A 718 37.56 -8.39 13.44
N GLU A 719 38.27 -8.15 12.35
CA GLU A 719 37.76 -7.47 11.14
C GLU A 719 36.59 -8.24 10.50
N ALA A 720 36.69 -9.57 10.39
CA ALA A 720 35.61 -10.41 9.88
C ALA A 720 34.36 -10.35 10.79
N LEU A 721 34.55 -10.39 12.12
CA LEU A 721 33.47 -10.23 13.10
C LEU A 721 32.84 -8.83 13.00
N GLN A 722 33.65 -7.76 12.91
CA GLN A 722 33.17 -6.39 12.77
C GLN A 722 32.39 -6.19 11.47
N LYS A 723 32.85 -6.80 10.37
CA LYS A 723 32.12 -6.81 9.09
C LYS A 723 30.78 -7.52 9.21
N SER A 724 30.73 -8.68 9.87
CA SER A 724 29.49 -9.42 10.14
C SER A 724 28.52 -8.60 11.00
N GLN A 725 28.99 -7.99 12.10
CA GLN A 725 28.16 -7.12 12.94
C GLN A 725 27.59 -5.91 12.18
N ASN A 726 28.38 -5.31 11.27
CA ASN A 726 27.90 -4.21 10.43
C ASN A 726 26.83 -4.69 9.43
N GLN A 727 26.99 -5.89 8.85
CA GLN A 727 25.98 -6.50 7.98
C GLN A 727 24.69 -6.83 8.76
N THR A 728 24.79 -7.34 9.98
CA THR A 728 23.62 -7.56 10.86
C THR A 728 22.87 -6.25 11.12
N LYS A 729 23.57 -5.15 11.41
CA LYS A 729 22.94 -3.83 11.63
C LYS A 729 22.22 -3.30 10.39
N CYS A 730 22.80 -3.43 9.20
CA CYS A 730 22.10 -3.06 7.97
C CYS A 730 20.80 -3.86 7.80
N LEU A 731 20.84 -5.17 8.08
CA LEU A 731 19.65 -6.04 8.01
C LEU A 731 18.63 -5.73 9.12
N GLU A 732 19.06 -5.29 10.31
CA GLU A 732 18.17 -4.78 11.36
C GLU A 732 17.48 -3.47 10.93
N GLU A 733 18.21 -2.54 10.30
CA GLU A 733 17.68 -1.29 9.74
C GLU A 733 16.70 -1.55 8.58
N ASP A 734 17.00 -2.49 7.68
CA ASP A 734 16.09 -2.92 6.61
C ASP A 734 14.82 -3.59 7.17
N VAL A 735 14.95 -4.38 8.25
CA VAL A 735 13.79 -5.00 8.93
C VAL A 735 12.94 -3.96 9.67
N GLU A 736 13.53 -2.92 10.28
CA GLU A 736 12.78 -1.77 10.82
C GLU A 736 12.03 -1.02 9.71
N LYS A 737 12.69 -0.77 8.57
CA LYS A 737 12.08 -0.12 7.39
C LYS A 737 10.92 -0.92 6.83
N LEU A 738 11.07 -2.24 6.65
CA LEU A 738 10.01 -3.12 6.18
C LEU A 738 8.81 -3.20 7.15
N LYS A 739 9.03 -3.15 8.47
CA LYS A 739 7.93 -3.02 9.45
C LYS A 739 7.17 -1.71 9.28
N ALA A 740 7.87 -0.59 9.06
CA ALA A 740 7.24 0.72 8.84
C ALA A 740 6.45 0.76 7.52
N GLU A 741 6.98 0.15 6.45
CA GLU A 741 6.27 -0.02 5.18
C GLU A 741 5.03 -0.91 5.34
N LEU A 742 5.12 -2.02 6.09
CA LEU A 742 3.97 -2.88 6.41
C LEU A 742 2.88 -2.13 7.18
N GLN A 743 3.22 -1.36 8.22
CA GLN A 743 2.26 -0.53 8.96
C GLN A 743 1.60 0.54 8.08
N ASN A 744 2.28 1.03 7.04
CA ASN A 744 1.69 1.97 6.09
C ASN A 744 0.80 1.26 5.06
N ALA A 745 1.15 0.04 4.64
CA ALA A 745 0.30 -0.81 3.82
C ALA A 745 -0.99 -1.22 4.54
N ASP A 746 -0.94 -1.47 5.86
CA ASP A 746 -2.13 -1.79 6.64
C ASP A 746 -3.08 -0.59 6.78
N LYS A 747 -2.55 0.62 7.07
CA LYS A 747 -3.35 1.86 7.00
C LYS A 747 -3.96 2.08 5.62
N LEU A 748 -3.23 1.74 4.55
CA LEU A 748 -3.74 1.85 3.18
C LEU A 748 -4.93 0.90 2.95
N LYS A 749 -4.88 -0.33 3.48
CA LYS A 749 -6.03 -1.28 3.46
C LYS A 749 -7.23 -0.72 4.22
N GLU A 750 -7.02 -0.08 5.39
CA GLU A 750 -8.10 0.57 6.14
C GLU A 750 -8.76 1.69 5.34
N TYR A 751 -7.98 2.55 4.66
CA TYR A 751 -8.51 3.58 3.77
C TYR A 751 -9.24 3.00 2.55
N THR A 752 -8.70 1.95 1.92
CA THR A 752 -9.36 1.27 0.79
C THR A 752 -10.68 0.65 1.24
N SER A 753 -10.72 -0.05 2.38
CA SER A 753 -11.94 -0.67 2.92
C SER A 753 -13.01 0.38 3.27
N LEU A 754 -12.61 1.55 3.78
CA LEU A 754 -13.52 2.67 4.02
C LEU A 754 -14.10 3.24 2.71
N LEU A 755 -13.29 3.35 1.65
CA LEU A 755 -13.74 3.80 0.33
C LEU A 755 -14.66 2.77 -0.34
N GLU A 756 -14.34 1.48 -0.25
CA GLU A 756 -15.19 0.37 -0.70
C GLU A 756 -16.54 0.40 0.03
N ALA A 757 -16.54 0.54 1.36
CA ALA A 757 -17.76 0.63 2.16
C ALA A 757 -18.61 1.89 1.83
N GLN A 758 -17.99 3.03 1.51
CA GLN A 758 -18.72 4.20 1.00
C GLN A 758 -19.33 3.94 -0.38
N LEU A 759 -18.58 3.31 -1.28
CA LEU A 759 -19.03 3.04 -2.65
C LEU A 759 -20.17 2.01 -2.69
N GLU A 760 -20.10 0.96 -1.87
CA GLU A 760 -21.19 0.01 -1.61
C GLU A 760 -22.45 0.75 -1.10
N ASN A 761 -22.30 1.66 -0.14
CA ASN A 761 -23.43 2.42 0.42
C ASN A 761 -24.07 3.36 -0.60
N HIS A 762 -23.27 4.00 -1.47
CA HIS A 762 -23.76 4.78 -2.60
C HIS A 762 -24.47 3.91 -3.66
N LEU A 763 -23.97 2.70 -3.95
CA LEU A 763 -24.63 1.75 -4.85
C LEU A 763 -25.96 1.23 -4.28
N VAL A 764 -26.03 0.93 -2.99
CA VAL A 764 -27.29 0.56 -2.30
C VAL A 764 -28.29 1.72 -2.33
N THR A 765 -27.84 2.93 -2.02
CA THR A 765 -28.68 4.14 -2.07
C THR A 765 -29.25 4.36 -3.48
N ALA A 766 -28.39 4.42 -4.50
CA ALA A 766 -28.79 4.62 -5.89
C ALA A 766 -29.71 3.50 -6.43
N ASN A 767 -29.51 2.24 -5.99
CA ASN A 767 -30.43 1.15 -6.32
C ASN A 767 -31.80 1.33 -5.66
N SER A 768 -31.85 1.78 -4.39
CA SER A 768 -33.12 2.05 -3.69
C SER A 768 -33.90 3.22 -4.31
N GLU A 769 -33.20 4.28 -4.71
CA GLU A 769 -33.78 5.40 -5.47
C GLU A 769 -34.31 4.92 -6.83
N ARG A 770 -33.50 4.17 -7.59
CA ARG A 770 -33.93 3.58 -8.88
C ARG A 770 -35.17 2.71 -8.71
N GLN A 771 -35.23 1.86 -7.68
CA GLN A 771 -36.40 1.04 -7.37
C GLN A 771 -37.63 1.89 -7.06
N ASN A 772 -37.47 2.99 -6.31
CA ASN A 772 -38.55 3.94 -6.03
C ASN A 772 -39.04 4.67 -7.30
N TYR A 773 -38.13 5.02 -8.22
CA TYR A 773 -38.50 5.56 -9.53
C TYR A 773 -39.21 4.53 -10.41
N THR A 774 -38.78 3.26 -10.42
CA THR A 774 -39.48 2.18 -11.12
C THR A 774 -40.91 2.03 -10.60
N GLN A 775 -41.11 1.95 -9.27
CA GLN A 775 -42.44 1.88 -8.65
C GLN A 775 -43.33 3.09 -9.01
N LYS A 776 -42.76 4.30 -9.06
CA LYS A 776 -43.49 5.52 -9.49
C LYS A 776 -43.90 5.47 -10.96
N VAL A 777 -43.03 4.97 -11.84
CA VAL A 777 -43.34 4.81 -13.27
C VAL A 777 -44.39 3.72 -13.49
N GLU A 778 -44.34 2.62 -12.74
CA GLU A 778 -45.35 1.56 -12.76
C GLU A 778 -46.73 2.08 -12.30
N ALA A 779 -46.78 2.84 -11.21
CA ALA A 779 -48.02 3.46 -10.71
C ALA A 779 -48.58 4.52 -11.69
N LEU A 780 -47.74 5.33 -12.32
CA LEU A 780 -48.16 6.26 -13.37
C LEU A 780 -48.64 5.53 -14.63
N GLY A 781 -48.05 4.38 -14.96
CA GLY A 781 -48.51 3.51 -16.05
C GLY A 781 -49.89 2.90 -15.79
N GLN A 782 -50.16 2.49 -14.54
CA GLN A 782 -51.49 2.04 -14.11
C GLN A 782 -52.52 3.16 -14.24
N LEU A 783 -52.24 4.34 -13.67
CA LEU A 783 -53.14 5.51 -13.74
C LEU A 783 -53.42 5.96 -15.19
N LEU A 784 -52.41 5.89 -16.07
CA LEU A 784 -52.57 6.18 -17.50
C LEU A 784 -53.44 5.13 -18.21
N SER A 785 -53.32 3.84 -17.84
CA SER A 785 -54.17 2.77 -18.35
C SER A 785 -55.62 2.93 -17.89
N GLU A 786 -55.84 3.26 -16.62
CA GLU A 786 -57.17 3.56 -16.07
C GLU A 786 -57.80 4.78 -16.77
N SER A 787 -57.03 5.85 -16.98
CA SER A 787 -57.49 7.04 -17.71
C SER A 787 -57.80 6.75 -19.18
N GLN A 788 -57.04 5.86 -19.84
CA GLN A 788 -57.30 5.44 -21.21
C GLN A 788 -58.57 4.58 -21.30
N GLU A 789 -58.78 3.66 -20.35
CA GLU A 789 -59.99 2.84 -20.26
C GLU A 789 -61.24 3.69 -20.00
N GLN A 790 -61.16 4.66 -19.08
CA GLN A 790 -62.22 5.65 -18.85
C GLN A 790 -62.52 6.47 -20.11
N LEU A 791 -61.49 6.91 -20.84
CA LEU A 791 -61.64 7.68 -22.07
C LEU A 791 -62.30 6.84 -23.19
N ASP A 792 -61.96 5.57 -23.32
CA ASP A 792 -62.56 4.69 -24.33
C ASP A 792 -63.98 4.24 -23.95
N ALA A 793 -64.27 4.07 -22.65
CA ALA A 793 -65.63 3.90 -22.14
C ALA A 793 -66.50 5.13 -22.43
N ALA A 794 -66.02 6.34 -22.15
CA ALA A 794 -66.73 7.59 -22.44
C ALA A 794 -66.97 7.80 -23.94
N LYS A 795 -66.03 7.40 -24.81
CA LYS A 795 -66.26 7.37 -26.27
C LYS A 795 -67.34 6.38 -26.66
N ALA A 796 -67.36 5.18 -26.07
CA ALA A 796 -68.37 4.18 -26.36
C ALA A 796 -69.77 4.63 -25.92
N GLU A 797 -69.87 5.31 -24.77
CA GLU A 797 -71.12 5.90 -24.28
C GLU A 797 -71.58 7.06 -25.18
N ALA A 798 -70.70 8.01 -25.53
CA ALA A 798 -71.03 9.09 -26.47
C ALA A 798 -71.41 8.59 -27.89
N LEU A 799 -70.87 7.44 -28.34
CA LEU A 799 -71.30 6.77 -29.57
C LEU A 799 -72.70 6.14 -29.43
N LYS A 800 -73.03 5.58 -28.27
CA LYS A 800 -74.37 5.05 -27.94
C LYS A 800 -75.40 6.17 -27.86
N GLU A 801 -75.09 7.29 -27.19
CA GLU A 801 -75.94 8.48 -27.18
C GLU A 801 -76.19 9.04 -28.60
N ASN A 802 -75.16 9.08 -29.46
CA ASN A 802 -75.34 9.49 -30.86
C ASN A 802 -76.24 8.53 -31.65
N GLN A 803 -76.18 7.22 -31.38
CA GLN A 803 -77.11 6.25 -31.99
C GLN A 803 -78.54 6.42 -31.48
N GLU A 804 -78.73 6.68 -30.19
CA GLU A 804 -80.05 6.94 -29.59
C GLU A 804 -80.63 8.28 -30.10
N PHE A 805 -79.81 9.33 -30.21
CA PHE A 805 -80.20 10.60 -30.82
C PHE A 805 -80.57 10.46 -32.30
N ALA A 806 -79.82 9.66 -33.08
CA ALA A 806 -80.15 9.37 -34.46
C ALA A 806 -81.49 8.60 -34.60
N GLN A 807 -81.78 7.68 -33.68
CA GLN A 807 -83.08 6.99 -33.62
C GLN A 807 -84.22 7.94 -33.24
N LEU A 808 -84.03 8.79 -32.23
CA LEU A 808 -85.01 9.81 -31.82
C LEU A 808 -85.28 10.82 -32.94
N LYS A 809 -84.24 11.23 -33.70
CA LYS A 809 -84.43 12.08 -34.87
C LYS A 809 -85.22 11.37 -35.97
N ALA A 810 -84.91 10.11 -36.29
CA ALA A 810 -85.68 9.35 -37.27
C ALA A 810 -87.16 9.16 -36.86
N GLN A 811 -87.43 9.03 -35.55
CA GLN A 811 -88.80 9.05 -35.02
C GLN A 811 -89.46 10.42 -35.20
N LEU A 812 -88.75 11.52 -34.91
CA LEU A 812 -89.26 12.88 -35.11
C LEU A 812 -89.59 13.13 -36.59
N ASP A 813 -88.66 12.87 -37.51
CA ASP A 813 -88.83 13.00 -38.96
C ASP A 813 -90.07 12.19 -39.42
N GLN A 814 -90.27 10.97 -38.90
CA GLN A 814 -91.46 10.15 -39.17
C GLN A 814 -92.75 10.75 -38.60
N THR A 815 -92.73 11.38 -37.43
CA THR A 815 -93.89 12.10 -36.89
C THR A 815 -94.21 13.38 -37.65
N GLU A 816 -93.22 14.10 -38.17
CA GLU A 816 -93.43 15.27 -39.04
C GLU A 816 -94.09 14.86 -40.36
N VAL A 817 -93.65 13.75 -40.98
CA VAL A 817 -94.31 13.17 -42.15
C VAL A 817 -95.77 12.77 -41.84
N ASN A 818 -96.02 12.14 -40.69
CA ASN A 818 -97.39 11.78 -40.28
C ASN A 818 -98.28 13.01 -40.06
N LEU A 819 -97.75 14.06 -39.42
CA LEU A 819 -98.46 15.33 -39.20
C LEU A 819 -98.68 16.11 -40.51
N HIS A 820 -97.76 16.01 -41.47
CA HIS A 820 -97.94 16.57 -42.81
C HIS A 820 -99.05 15.82 -43.57
N ASN A 821 -99.04 14.50 -43.54
CA ASN A 821 -100.11 13.67 -44.14
C ASN A 821 -101.48 13.97 -43.50
N GLU A 822 -101.55 14.12 -42.17
CA GLU A 822 -102.77 14.58 -41.50
C GLU A 822 -103.19 16.00 -41.92
N ARG A 823 -102.25 16.93 -42.11
CA ARG A 823 -102.57 18.28 -42.58
C ARG A 823 -103.16 18.26 -43.98
N VAL A 824 -102.52 17.55 -44.92
CA VAL A 824 -103.04 17.37 -46.28
C VAL A 824 -104.41 16.71 -46.27
N LEU A 825 -104.64 15.69 -45.44
CA LEU A 825 -105.95 15.06 -45.29
C LEU A 825 -107.02 16.04 -44.78
N ARG A 826 -106.69 16.88 -43.79
CA ARG A 826 -107.58 17.94 -43.28
C ARG A 826 -107.85 19.04 -44.30
N GLU A 827 -106.88 19.36 -45.15
CA GLU A 827 -106.99 20.36 -46.22
C GLU A 827 -107.87 19.85 -47.37
N THR A 828 -107.73 18.57 -47.76
CA THR A 828 -108.67 17.88 -48.67
C THR A 828 -110.08 17.87 -48.09
N LEU A 829 -110.26 17.45 -46.82
CA LEU A 829 -111.57 17.45 -46.16
C LEU A 829 -112.18 18.85 -46.03
N ALA A 830 -111.36 19.90 -45.89
CA ALA A 830 -111.83 21.28 -45.90
C ALA A 830 -112.27 21.73 -47.30
N SER A 831 -111.55 21.32 -48.35
CA SER A 831 -111.94 21.58 -49.75
C SER A 831 -113.23 20.84 -50.13
N GLU A 832 -113.40 19.58 -49.72
CA GLU A 832 -114.64 18.82 -49.89
C GLU A 832 -115.82 19.50 -49.17
N LEU A 833 -115.56 20.09 -47.99
CA LEU A 833 -116.56 20.83 -47.22
C LEU A 833 -116.88 22.19 -47.84
N GLU A 834 -115.92 22.90 -48.44
CA GLU A 834 -116.14 24.13 -49.20
C GLU A 834 -116.91 23.86 -50.50
N GLU A 835 -116.65 22.75 -51.19
CA GLU A 835 -117.44 22.29 -52.35
C GLU A 835 -118.88 21.91 -51.93
N ALA A 836 -119.04 21.24 -50.79
CA ALA A 836 -120.36 20.97 -50.20
C ALA A 836 -121.11 22.25 -49.79
N GLN A 837 -120.42 23.26 -49.24
CA GLN A 837 -121.01 24.57 -48.94
C GLN A 837 -121.35 25.36 -50.21
N SER A 838 -120.49 25.30 -51.23
CA SER A 838 -120.70 25.98 -52.52
C SER A 838 -121.89 25.39 -53.27
N SER A 839 -122.01 24.06 -53.30
CA SER A 839 -123.18 23.38 -53.89
C SER A 839 -124.47 23.61 -53.09
N LEU A 840 -124.41 23.67 -51.75
CA LEU A 840 -125.53 24.15 -50.92
C LEU A 840 -125.92 25.59 -51.24
N CYS A 841 -124.95 26.49 -51.45
CA CYS A 841 -125.21 27.88 -51.81
C CYS A 841 -125.85 28.01 -53.20
N VAL A 842 -125.39 27.23 -54.19
CA VAL A 842 -126.03 27.14 -55.52
C VAL A 842 -127.49 26.66 -55.37
N LEU A 843 -127.73 25.60 -54.59
CA LEU A 843 -129.08 25.11 -54.31
C LEU A 843 -129.96 26.16 -53.61
N GLN A 844 -129.41 26.96 -52.68
CA GLN A 844 -130.13 28.09 -52.08
C GLN A 844 -130.46 29.17 -53.11
N THR A 845 -129.52 29.57 -53.97
CA THR A 845 -129.77 30.61 -54.99
C THR A 845 -130.79 30.17 -56.03
N GLU A 846 -130.83 28.89 -56.41
CA GLU A 846 -131.86 28.36 -57.32
C GLU A 846 -133.24 28.31 -56.63
N LEU A 847 -133.29 28.07 -55.32
CA LEU A 847 -134.51 28.11 -54.49
C LEU A 847 -135.03 29.55 -54.30
N GLU A 848 -134.15 30.54 -54.14
CA GLU A 848 -134.53 31.97 -54.11
C GLU A 848 -134.96 32.49 -55.50
N LYS A 849 -134.30 32.02 -56.56
CA LYS A 849 -134.66 32.31 -57.97
C LYS A 849 -136.05 31.79 -58.35
N GLN A 850 -136.50 30.68 -57.75
CA GLN A 850 -137.87 30.16 -57.88
C GLN A 850 -138.91 30.95 -57.07
N ARG A 851 -138.53 32.00 -56.34
CA ARG A 851 -139.37 32.70 -55.35
C ARG A 851 -139.89 34.08 -55.78
N LEU A 852 -139.60 34.52 -57.01
CA LEU A 852 -139.79 35.90 -57.47
C LEU A 852 -140.70 36.10 -58.70
N ASP A 853 -141.40 35.06 -59.15
CA ASP A 853 -142.53 35.20 -60.08
C ASP A 853 -143.79 34.58 -59.46
N GLY A 854 -144.93 35.28 -59.56
CA GLY A 854 -145.91 35.28 -58.46
C GLY A 854 -147.21 34.50 -58.69
N THR A 855 -147.44 33.44 -57.91
CA THR A 855 -148.79 33.03 -57.44
C THR A 855 -148.68 32.28 -56.11
N VAL A 856 -149.54 32.62 -55.15
CA VAL A 856 -149.54 32.11 -53.77
C VAL A 856 -150.25 30.75 -53.68
N PRO A 857 -149.74 29.81 -52.86
CA PRO A 857 -150.61 29.23 -51.83
C PRO A 857 -150.02 29.32 -50.41
N THR A 858 -150.89 29.44 -49.43
CA THR A 858 -150.55 29.59 -48.01
C THR A 858 -150.26 28.23 -47.35
N SER A 859 -149.12 28.07 -46.67
CA SER A 859 -148.97 27.07 -45.61
C SER A 859 -148.03 27.53 -44.49
N ALA A 860 -148.50 27.33 -43.26
CA ALA A 860 -147.88 27.54 -41.94
C ALA A 860 -146.35 27.84 -41.88
N GLN A 861 -145.90 28.89 -41.20
CA GLN A 861 -145.99 29.11 -39.73
C GLN A 861 -145.23 28.06 -38.87
N GLU A 862 -144.77 26.94 -39.44
CA GLU A 862 -143.87 25.99 -38.75
C GLU A 862 -142.40 26.24 -39.11
N ASP A 863 -142.09 26.60 -40.36
CA ASP A 863 -140.71 26.90 -40.80
C ASP A 863 -140.07 28.05 -40.02
N THR A 864 -140.85 29.06 -39.65
CA THR A 864 -140.39 30.17 -38.80
C THR A 864 -140.01 29.69 -37.39
N LEU A 865 -140.70 28.69 -36.86
CA LEU A 865 -140.37 28.09 -35.56
C LEU A 865 -139.16 27.16 -35.68
N GLN A 866 -139.03 26.39 -36.77
CA GLN A 866 -137.83 25.57 -37.01
C GLN A 866 -136.57 26.42 -37.27
N LEU A 867 -136.69 27.55 -37.97
CA LEU A 867 -135.58 28.51 -38.12
C LEU A 867 -135.23 29.20 -36.81
N GLN A 868 -136.23 29.57 -35.99
CA GLN A 868 -135.99 30.13 -34.67
C GLN A 868 -135.37 29.09 -33.70
N GLU A 869 -135.76 27.81 -33.78
CA GLU A 869 -135.17 26.72 -33.00
C GLU A 869 -133.74 26.40 -33.49
N LYS A 870 -133.46 26.43 -34.80
CA LYS A 870 -132.10 26.34 -35.35
C LYS A 870 -131.23 27.52 -34.89
N LEU A 871 -131.76 28.74 -34.90
CA LEU A 871 -131.05 29.92 -34.41
C LEU A 871 -130.79 29.86 -32.89
N GLU A 872 -131.71 29.32 -32.08
CA GLU A 872 -131.46 29.07 -30.66
C GLU A 872 -130.45 27.94 -30.43
N LYS A 873 -130.47 26.87 -31.23
CA LYS A 873 -129.46 25.80 -31.22
C LYS A 873 -128.07 26.32 -31.63
N GLU A 874 -127.99 27.20 -32.62
CA GLU A 874 -126.74 27.81 -33.07
C GLU A 874 -126.21 28.84 -32.08
N LYS A 875 -127.06 29.71 -31.51
CA LYS A 875 -126.69 30.57 -30.36
C LYS A 875 -126.20 29.75 -29.18
N LYS A 876 -126.82 28.59 -28.91
CA LYS A 876 -126.39 27.68 -27.85
C LYS A 876 -125.03 27.06 -28.18
N LEU A 877 -124.82 26.56 -29.40
CA LEU A 877 -123.51 26.05 -29.85
C LEU A 877 -122.42 27.14 -29.82
N SER A 878 -122.74 28.37 -30.22
CA SER A 878 -121.85 29.54 -30.12
C SER A 878 -121.50 29.86 -28.67
N LYS A 879 -122.47 29.78 -27.75
CA LYS A 879 -122.26 29.96 -26.31
C LYS A 879 -121.46 28.82 -25.69
N ASP A 880 -121.72 27.58 -26.09
CA ASP A 880 -121.01 26.39 -25.60
C ASP A 880 -119.56 26.35 -26.15
N LEU A 881 -119.33 26.82 -27.39
CA LEU A 881 -118.00 27.12 -27.95
C LEU A 881 -117.31 28.27 -27.21
N GLY A 882 -118.04 29.33 -26.84
CA GLY A 882 -117.54 30.39 -25.97
C GLY A 882 -117.07 29.86 -24.61
N CYS A 883 -117.87 29.01 -23.98
CA CYS A 883 -117.53 28.29 -22.75
C CYS A 883 -116.31 27.36 -22.93
N ALA A 884 -116.21 26.66 -24.07
CA ALA A 884 -115.05 25.82 -24.39
C ALA A 884 -113.77 26.65 -24.60
N ALA A 885 -113.87 27.80 -25.28
CA ALA A 885 -112.77 28.71 -25.51
C ALA A 885 -112.29 29.38 -24.21
N THR A 886 -113.20 29.77 -23.30
CA THR A 886 -112.81 30.26 -21.97
C THR A 886 -112.15 29.15 -21.14
N LYS A 887 -112.66 27.91 -21.22
CA LYS A 887 -112.10 26.77 -20.47
C LYS A 887 -110.73 26.31 -21.02
N LEU A 888 -110.51 26.42 -22.32
CA LEU A 888 -109.19 26.28 -22.95
C LEU A 888 -108.24 27.40 -22.53
N LYS A 889 -108.73 28.65 -22.41
CA LYS A 889 -107.93 29.78 -21.91
C LYS A 889 -107.54 29.59 -20.43
N GLU A 890 -108.46 29.11 -19.59
CA GLU A 890 -108.17 28.73 -18.21
C GLU A 890 -107.14 27.59 -18.14
N LEU A 891 -107.30 26.52 -18.92
CA LEU A 891 -106.32 25.43 -19.00
C LEU A 891 -104.95 25.91 -19.46
N LEU A 892 -104.88 26.80 -20.46
CA LEU A 892 -103.62 27.35 -20.96
C LEU A 892 -102.97 28.30 -19.95
N GLN A 893 -103.76 29.06 -19.18
CA GLN A 893 -103.25 29.84 -18.07
C GLN A 893 -102.72 28.93 -16.94
N VAL A 894 -103.45 27.86 -16.59
CA VAL A 894 -103.01 26.88 -15.58
C VAL A 894 -101.72 26.16 -15.99
N THR A 895 -101.56 25.77 -17.26
CA THR A 895 -100.29 25.17 -17.72
C THR A 895 -99.16 26.19 -17.80
N GLN A 896 -99.45 27.47 -18.10
CA GLN A 896 -98.46 28.55 -18.06
C GLN A 896 -98.01 28.88 -16.62
N GLU A 897 -98.92 28.85 -15.65
CA GLU A 897 -98.61 28.96 -14.22
C GLU A 897 -97.86 27.72 -13.70
N GLN A 898 -98.17 26.52 -14.20
CA GLN A 898 -97.45 25.29 -13.85
C GLN A 898 -96.01 25.33 -14.39
N LEU A 899 -95.83 25.74 -15.65
CA LEU A 899 -94.51 25.94 -16.27
C LEU A 899 -93.68 27.01 -15.52
N ALA A 900 -94.32 28.06 -14.99
CA ALA A 900 -93.64 29.05 -14.15
C ALA A 900 -93.17 28.44 -12.82
N LYS A 901 -94.00 27.63 -12.15
CA LYS A 901 -93.65 26.92 -10.91
C LYS A 901 -92.53 25.89 -11.14
N GLU A 902 -92.54 25.18 -12.26
CA GLU A 902 -91.47 24.24 -12.63
C GLU A 902 -90.15 24.96 -12.90
N ARG A 903 -90.17 26.12 -13.57
CA ARG A 903 -88.97 26.97 -13.74
C ARG A 903 -88.43 27.49 -12.40
N GLU A 904 -89.30 27.87 -11.48
CA GLU A 904 -88.91 28.29 -10.13
C GLU A 904 -88.35 27.12 -9.29
N ALA A 905 -88.90 25.91 -9.45
CA ALA A 905 -88.38 24.70 -8.83
C ALA A 905 -87.03 24.27 -9.40
N VAL A 906 -86.84 24.36 -10.73
CA VAL A 906 -85.54 24.10 -11.38
C VAL A 906 -84.49 25.12 -10.91
N LEU A 907 -84.83 26.41 -10.80
CA LEU A 907 -83.94 27.43 -10.23
C LEU A 907 -83.53 27.08 -8.79
N LYS A 908 -84.48 26.68 -7.94
CA LYS A 908 -84.18 26.27 -6.55
C LYS A 908 -83.35 25.00 -6.45
N LEU A 909 -83.53 24.04 -7.35
CA LEU A 909 -82.67 22.85 -7.44
C LEU A 909 -81.27 23.18 -7.95
N GLN A 910 -81.15 24.13 -8.87
CA GLN A 910 -79.86 24.63 -9.37
C GLN A 910 -79.11 25.43 -8.28
N GLU A 911 -79.83 26.25 -7.52
CA GLU A 911 -79.33 26.98 -6.34
C GLU A 911 -78.88 26.00 -5.24
N GLN A 912 -79.67 24.97 -4.93
CA GLN A 912 -79.28 23.90 -3.98
C GLN A 912 -78.10 23.05 -4.45
N LEU A 913 -77.92 22.83 -5.76
CA LEU A 913 -76.72 22.18 -6.30
C LEU A 913 -75.48 23.06 -6.15
N GLN A 914 -75.64 24.39 -6.27
CA GLN A 914 -74.55 25.34 -6.11
C GLN A 914 -74.17 25.53 -4.62
N GLU A 915 -75.15 25.67 -3.72
CA GLU A 915 -74.93 25.62 -2.26
C GLU A 915 -74.29 24.29 -1.82
N ARG A 916 -74.67 23.16 -2.43
CA ARG A 916 -74.04 21.85 -2.15
C ARG A 916 -72.57 21.82 -2.59
N GLY A 917 -72.22 22.42 -3.73
CA GLY A 917 -70.83 22.54 -4.17
C GLY A 917 -70.00 23.39 -3.20
N GLU A 918 -70.51 24.54 -2.79
CA GLU A 918 -69.81 25.46 -1.88
C GLU A 918 -69.66 24.93 -0.44
N ASN A 919 -70.42 23.89 -0.04
CA ASN A 919 -70.34 23.27 1.29
C ASN A 919 -69.43 22.02 1.39
N GLU A 920 -68.95 21.44 0.30
CA GLU A 920 -67.93 20.37 0.38
C GLU A 920 -66.49 20.93 0.41
N ASP A 921 -66.23 22.07 -0.23
CA ASP A 921 -64.88 22.69 -0.33
C ASP A 921 -64.42 23.43 0.96
N SER A 922 -65.27 23.55 1.98
CA SER A 922 -64.98 24.36 3.18
C SER A 922 -64.75 23.56 4.48
N SER A 923 -64.53 22.24 4.41
CA SER A 923 -64.38 21.41 5.63
C SER A 923 -63.52 20.15 5.50
N LYS A 924 -62.20 20.32 5.25
CA LYS A 924 -61.10 19.53 5.86
C LYS A 924 -59.71 20.05 5.45
N GLU A 925 -59.26 21.13 6.08
CA GLU A 925 -57.83 21.43 6.18
C GLU A 925 -57.49 21.92 7.61
N GLY A 926 -56.32 21.54 8.11
CA GLY A 926 -55.71 22.18 9.29
C GLY A 926 -56.19 21.73 10.68
N THR A 927 -55.56 20.70 11.24
CA THR A 927 -55.09 20.76 12.65
C THR A 927 -53.79 19.98 12.76
N SER A 928 -52.73 20.63 13.20
CA SER A 928 -51.43 20.02 13.47
C SER A 928 -50.95 20.46 14.85
N VAL A 929 -50.81 19.48 15.75
CA VAL A 929 -49.95 19.42 16.94
C VAL A 929 -49.50 17.97 17.06
#